data_AF-A0A964NGK6-F1
#
_entry.id   AF-A0A964NGK6-F1
#
_cell.length_a   1.000
_cell.length_b   1.000
_cell.length_c   1.000
_cell.angle_alpha   90.00
_cell.angle_beta   90.00
_cell.angle_gamma   90.00
#
_symmetry.space_group_name_H-M   'P 1'
#
loop_
_entity.id
_entity.type
_entity.pdbx_description
1 polymer ?
#
loop_
_entity_poly.entity_id
_entity_poly.type
_entity_poly.pdbx_seq_one_letter_code
_entity_poly.pdbx_strand_id
1 'polypeptide(L)'
;MKSIVIQVSLLVTFPALAFAQAFVDIGDLGGGLTDVRAINGLGQVVGVSSLGNGDSHAFRYRNEVLLDLGVLGSGNGVVPYSRGEGISDAGVVVGISSTGAGEYHAFVWQDGVMTDIDNQGSDYSDAIEVNEVGQVSGIIAFGGQQQGFFWEGGVFTLILPGPGGDTVWLVDMAENGEVLGYYTNGATVLQPFVWSGGILTDLAPLVVGKDCNPWDINAFGEVVGHCVDATNQHHAVKWTADGTLIDLGRGKAFALNDDSVAAGYFKNAAVGAAQEIWDAVTWDAVNTLTVRGAVGRQRAALTAISNFSDMGGWYQPIANNGRHEPLQVAADGTNTELAGNNAALSFEVLYRGISDSGIVTGNGALAGSPQRGFISRAVCVDGDSDEICDDIDNCVNVPNELQTDTDGDDRGDDCDNCDAVANQAQADADNDAVGDSCDNCPQHGNYAQADSDHDGVGHACDLCPFAADATNADGDADRIGDVCDNCAAVDNPDQADADNDAVGDSCDTCPGVYSNNNTDSDGDGDGNVCDNCDFAINADQTDTDVDTVGDACDNCPLDYNQGQTNTDGDVDGDRCDVCPTNPGASLGDPEGDGFDSLCDNCPNTHNAGQGDRDGDTVGDRCDNCPDLANLDQANDDGDIIGTACDLCPGLLFNSNIDTDGDGRADPCDNCSLVSPADQANADGDQYGDLCDKCPNKSSNNNTDTDGDGVGNVCDNCSLVANANQSNVDHDLNGDACDNCVTVYNKNQADTDLDGDGNKCDNCVNTANADQLNSEVPTTDPQGDACDNCDFVYNWRQTDTDHDGIGDACDP
;
A
#
# COMPACT_ATOMS: atom_id res chain seq x y z
N MET A 1 22.56 63.86 5.65
CA MET A 1 23.58 64.91 5.37
C MET A 1 24.80 64.23 4.74
N LYS A 2 25.57 64.90 3.87
CA LYS A 2 26.82 64.30 3.33
C LYS A 2 27.99 64.63 4.24
N SER A 3 28.52 63.62 4.94
CA SER A 3 29.77 63.74 5.68
C SER A 3 30.95 63.44 4.77
N ILE A 4 31.93 64.35 4.72
CA ILE A 4 33.21 64.14 4.03
C ILE A 4 34.22 63.76 5.11
N VAL A 5 34.81 62.57 5.01
CA VAL A 5 35.96 62.18 5.82
C VAL A 5 37.23 62.49 5.03
N ILE A 6 38.14 63.25 5.63
CA ILE A 6 39.46 63.53 5.07
C ILE A 6 40.45 62.61 5.78
N GLN A 7 40.91 61.56 5.10
CA GLN A 7 42.08 60.81 5.58
C GLN A 7 43.33 61.68 5.47
N VAL A 8 44.12 61.72 6.54
CA VAL A 8 45.45 62.31 6.57
C VAL A 8 46.44 61.17 6.82
N SER A 9 47.02 60.65 5.74
CA SER A 9 47.99 59.56 5.80
C SER A 9 49.29 60.03 6.45
N LEU A 10 49.50 59.67 7.72
CA LEU A 10 50.76 59.91 8.42
C LEU A 10 51.66 58.68 8.22
N LEU A 11 52.72 58.79 7.40
CA LEU A 11 53.70 57.72 7.28
C LEU A 11 54.45 57.57 8.62
N VAL A 12 54.20 56.46 9.30
CA VAL A 12 55.02 55.95 10.41
C VAL A 12 55.76 54.74 9.91
N THR A 13 57.07 54.88 9.67
CA THR A 13 57.94 53.76 9.36
C THR A 13 58.24 53.00 10.64
N PHE A 14 57.54 51.89 10.87
CA PHE A 14 57.92 50.95 11.92
C PHE A 14 59.24 50.26 11.55
N PRO A 15 60.17 50.05 12.51
CA PRO A 15 61.23 49.09 12.32
C PRO A 15 60.61 47.68 12.31
N ALA A 16 61.01 46.83 11.37
CA ALA A 16 60.63 45.42 11.43
C ALA A 16 61.25 44.80 12.70
N LEU A 17 60.40 44.25 13.58
CA LEU A 17 60.88 43.31 14.60
C LEU A 17 61.13 41.99 13.88
N ALA A 18 62.37 41.52 13.90
CA ALA A 18 62.70 40.17 13.48
C ALA A 18 62.22 39.20 14.58
N PHE A 19 61.16 38.45 14.30
CA PHE A 19 60.76 37.31 15.12
C PHE A 19 61.73 36.15 14.88
N ALA A 20 62.03 35.38 15.93
CA ALA A 20 62.84 34.18 15.80
C ALA A 20 61.90 33.00 15.50
N GLN A 21 62.06 32.40 14.33
CA GLN A 21 61.34 31.19 13.93
C GLN A 21 62.02 29.96 14.56
N ALA A 22 61.23 29.06 15.16
CA ALA A 22 61.69 27.83 15.77
C ALA A 22 61.21 26.61 14.96
N PHE A 23 62.04 25.56 14.84
CA PHE A 23 61.61 24.29 14.25
C PHE A 23 61.17 23.34 15.36
N VAL A 24 59.93 22.84 15.26
CA VAL A 24 59.28 21.92 16.21
C VAL A 24 59.26 20.51 15.62
N ASP A 25 59.54 19.46 16.40
CA ASP A 25 59.40 18.06 15.97
C ASP A 25 57.91 17.71 15.91
N ILE A 26 57.44 17.28 14.74
CA ILE A 26 56.03 16.92 14.47
C ILE A 26 55.60 15.64 15.21
N GLY A 27 56.55 14.84 15.70
CA GLY A 27 56.27 13.58 16.38
C GLY A 27 56.20 12.37 15.44
N ASP A 28 55.65 11.27 15.94
CA ASP A 28 55.50 10.00 15.22
C ASP A 28 54.36 9.13 15.79
N LEU A 29 53.82 8.20 14.97
CA LEU A 29 52.75 7.25 15.37
C LEU A 29 53.25 6.08 16.25
N GLY A 30 54.31 6.29 17.04
CA GLY A 30 54.90 5.33 17.97
C GLY A 30 55.93 4.36 17.36
N GLY A 31 56.14 4.41 16.04
CA GLY A 31 57.18 3.65 15.33
C GLY A 31 58.49 4.43 15.12
N GLY A 32 58.55 5.71 15.49
CA GLY A 32 59.74 6.55 15.54
C GLY A 32 60.15 7.25 14.24
N LEU A 33 59.59 6.89 13.07
CA LEU A 33 59.87 7.51 11.78
C LEU A 33 58.70 8.38 11.32
N THR A 34 59.01 9.58 10.81
CA THR A 34 58.06 10.45 10.10
C THR A 34 58.71 11.02 8.84
N ASP A 35 58.03 10.86 7.70
CA ASP A 35 58.35 11.42 6.39
C ASP A 35 57.22 12.36 5.99
N VAL A 36 57.42 13.67 6.19
CA VAL A 36 56.54 14.72 5.67
C VAL A 36 56.50 14.64 4.14
N ARG A 37 55.42 15.13 3.52
CA ARG A 37 55.28 15.33 2.06
C ARG A 37 54.79 16.73 1.66
N ALA A 38 53.68 17.21 2.22
CA ALA A 38 53.08 18.48 1.85
C ALA A 38 52.59 19.30 3.07
N ILE A 39 52.34 20.60 2.85
CA ILE A 39 51.75 21.54 3.82
C ILE A 39 50.79 22.49 3.10
N ASN A 40 49.65 22.83 3.71
CA ASN A 40 48.70 23.81 3.19
C ASN A 40 48.95 25.24 3.73
N GLY A 41 48.21 26.23 3.25
CA GLY A 41 48.23 27.63 3.70
C GLY A 41 47.98 27.79 5.21
N LEU A 42 47.11 26.96 5.80
CA LEU A 42 46.84 26.90 7.23
C LEU A 42 47.95 26.21 8.07
N GLY A 43 49.00 25.68 7.44
CA GLY A 43 50.11 25.03 8.13
C GLY A 43 49.84 23.59 8.56
N GLN A 44 48.74 22.97 8.12
CA GLN A 44 48.48 21.54 8.32
C GLN A 44 49.45 20.73 7.44
N VAL A 45 50.10 19.72 8.02
CA VAL A 45 51.17 18.95 7.35
C VAL A 45 50.74 17.50 7.13
N VAL A 46 51.00 16.94 5.95
CA VAL A 46 50.72 15.53 5.63
C VAL A 46 51.97 14.77 5.20
N GLY A 47 51.91 13.44 5.27
CA GLY A 47 53.01 12.56 4.86
C GLY A 47 52.74 11.10 5.20
N VAL A 48 53.78 10.38 5.65
CA VAL A 48 53.69 9.03 6.22
C VAL A 48 54.50 8.91 7.53
N SER A 49 53.94 8.24 8.54
CA SER A 49 54.61 7.96 9.82
C SER A 49 54.51 6.48 10.17
N SER A 50 55.54 5.94 10.82
CA SER A 50 55.56 4.51 11.19
C SER A 50 54.87 4.25 12.52
N LEU A 51 54.16 3.12 12.58
CA LEU A 51 53.49 2.65 13.80
C LEU A 51 54.39 1.71 14.60
N GLY A 52 54.15 1.60 15.90
CA GLY A 52 54.93 0.74 16.82
C GLY A 52 54.88 -0.77 16.51
N ASN A 53 53.99 -1.21 15.62
CA ASN A 53 53.90 -2.59 15.11
C ASN A 53 54.79 -2.85 13.88
N GLY A 54 55.28 -1.81 13.19
CA GLY A 54 56.07 -1.88 11.96
C GLY A 54 55.31 -1.53 10.68
N ASP A 55 54.02 -1.19 10.76
CA ASP A 55 53.23 -0.64 9.66
C ASP A 55 53.57 0.85 9.45
N SER A 56 53.03 1.50 8.40
CA SER A 56 53.24 2.93 8.18
C SER A 56 52.06 3.58 7.48
N HIS A 57 51.42 4.55 8.14
CA HIS A 57 50.20 5.16 7.64
C HIS A 57 50.40 6.63 7.26
N ALA A 58 49.53 7.12 6.39
CA ALA A 58 49.34 8.53 6.13
C ALA A 58 48.95 9.24 7.43
N PHE A 59 49.44 10.45 7.62
CA PHE A 59 49.07 11.29 8.75
C PHE A 59 48.58 12.67 8.29
N ARG A 60 47.76 13.32 9.12
CA ARG A 60 47.52 14.77 9.10
C ARG A 60 47.98 15.36 10.43
N TYR A 61 48.85 16.34 10.38
CA TYR A 61 49.32 17.10 11.55
C TYR A 61 48.65 18.47 11.55
N ARG A 62 47.99 18.81 12.66
CA ARG A 62 47.32 20.09 12.91
C ARG A 62 47.34 20.34 14.43
N ASN A 63 47.49 21.59 14.86
CA ASN A 63 47.37 22.00 16.27
C ASN A 63 48.21 21.14 17.24
N GLU A 64 49.44 20.79 16.84
CA GLU A 64 50.38 19.88 17.52
C GLU A 64 49.92 18.40 17.68
N VAL A 65 48.74 18.04 17.18
CA VAL A 65 48.21 16.67 17.10
C VAL A 65 48.65 15.99 15.78
N LEU A 66 49.11 14.74 15.88
CA LEU A 66 49.45 13.88 14.74
C LEU A 66 48.37 12.79 14.55
N LEU A 67 47.42 13.02 13.65
CA LEU A 67 46.31 12.11 13.36
C LEU A 67 46.75 10.98 12.41
N ASP A 68 46.48 9.73 12.78
CA ASP A 68 46.60 8.56 11.88
C ASP A 68 45.37 8.49 10.96
N LEU A 69 45.59 8.47 9.64
CA LEU A 69 44.51 8.38 8.64
C LEU A 69 44.16 6.94 8.25
N GLY A 70 44.93 5.94 8.71
CA GLY A 70 44.71 4.53 8.43
C GLY A 70 45.02 4.10 6.99
N VAL A 71 44.37 3.03 6.53
CA VAL A 71 44.51 2.46 5.17
C VAL A 71 43.17 2.02 4.59
N LEU A 72 43.06 2.02 3.24
CA LEU A 72 41.92 1.46 2.51
C LEU A 72 41.69 -0.03 2.79
N GLY A 73 42.76 -0.79 3.08
CA GLY A 73 42.63 -2.15 3.58
C GLY A 73 43.94 -2.83 3.96
N SER A 74 43.81 -3.96 4.65
CA SER A 74 44.91 -4.83 5.03
C SER A 74 44.59 -6.29 4.66
N GLY A 75 45.30 -6.83 3.68
CA GLY A 75 44.97 -8.14 3.10
C GLY A 75 46.12 -8.82 2.36
N ASN A 76 45.89 -10.08 1.97
CA ASN A 76 46.79 -10.93 1.18
C ASN A 76 48.26 -11.06 1.63
N GLY A 77 48.61 -10.61 2.84
CA GLY A 77 49.97 -10.62 3.38
C GLY A 77 50.82 -9.41 2.96
N VAL A 78 50.19 -8.36 2.41
CA VAL A 78 50.79 -7.04 2.26
C VAL A 78 50.87 -6.37 3.63
N VAL A 79 51.93 -5.60 3.87
CA VAL A 79 52.08 -4.78 5.09
C VAL A 79 51.22 -3.52 4.89
N PRO A 80 50.31 -3.17 5.83
CA PRO A 80 49.52 -1.94 5.75
C PRO A 80 50.39 -0.71 5.48
N TYR A 81 50.07 -0.01 4.41
CA TYR A 81 50.83 1.15 3.98
C TYR A 81 49.93 2.23 3.39
N SER A 82 50.08 3.46 3.84
CA SER A 82 49.52 4.65 3.19
C SER A 82 50.44 5.86 3.34
N ARG A 83 50.25 6.85 2.47
CA ARG A 83 51.04 8.09 2.44
C ARG A 83 50.21 9.21 1.82
N GLY A 84 50.09 10.34 2.51
CA GLY A 84 49.57 11.58 1.93
C GLY A 84 50.65 12.30 1.10
N GLU A 85 50.26 12.94 0.00
CA GLU A 85 51.13 13.65 -0.96
C GLU A 85 50.67 15.09 -1.24
N GLY A 86 49.37 15.38 -1.05
CA GLY A 86 48.77 16.72 -1.20
C GLY A 86 47.70 16.97 -0.14
N ILE A 87 47.46 18.24 0.17
CA ILE A 87 46.47 18.70 1.17
C ILE A 87 45.97 20.11 0.82
N SER A 88 44.66 20.32 0.82
CA SER A 88 44.02 21.65 0.67
C SER A 88 43.87 22.37 2.03
N ASP A 89 43.62 23.68 2.03
CA ASP A 89 43.26 24.46 3.23
C ASP A 89 41.95 23.98 3.86
N ALA A 90 41.02 23.47 3.06
CA ALA A 90 39.86 22.69 3.55
C ALA A 90 40.22 21.38 4.29
N GLY A 91 41.51 21.03 4.40
CA GLY A 91 41.99 19.89 5.19
C GLY A 91 41.76 18.51 4.55
N VAL A 92 41.35 18.47 3.27
CA VAL A 92 41.19 17.25 2.47
C VAL A 92 42.58 16.73 2.11
N VAL A 93 42.86 15.45 2.37
CA VAL A 93 44.18 14.84 2.16
C VAL A 93 44.11 13.83 1.03
N VAL A 94 45.05 13.91 0.08
CA VAL A 94 45.16 12.95 -1.03
C VAL A 94 46.50 12.23 -1.03
N GLY A 95 46.54 11.03 -1.59
CA GLY A 95 47.74 10.22 -1.63
C GLY A 95 47.51 8.80 -2.14
N ILE A 96 48.24 7.84 -1.57
CA ILE A 96 48.22 6.42 -1.94
C ILE A 96 48.05 5.50 -0.72
N SER A 97 47.29 4.42 -0.86
CA SER A 97 47.07 3.42 0.19
C SER A 97 46.99 1.99 -0.35
N SER A 98 47.43 1.02 0.45
CA SER A 98 47.26 -0.41 0.19
C SER A 98 45.79 -0.83 0.27
N THR A 99 45.32 -1.59 -0.71
CA THR A 99 43.96 -2.16 -0.71
C THR A 99 43.87 -3.45 0.12
N GLY A 100 42.65 -3.93 0.37
CA GLY A 100 42.41 -5.27 0.92
C GLY A 100 42.76 -6.44 -0.01
N ALA A 101 43.02 -6.19 -1.30
CA ALA A 101 43.44 -7.20 -2.28
C ALA A 101 44.96 -7.17 -2.57
N GLY A 102 45.64 -6.06 -2.25
CA GLY A 102 47.10 -5.96 -2.22
C GLY A 102 47.72 -5.09 -3.32
N GLU A 103 46.88 -4.43 -4.11
CA GLU A 103 47.23 -3.29 -4.97
C GLU A 103 47.48 -2.03 -4.11
N TYR A 104 47.93 -0.95 -4.76
CA TYR A 104 48.01 0.37 -4.14
C TYR A 104 47.16 1.35 -4.94
N HIS A 105 46.16 1.97 -4.32
CA HIS A 105 45.24 2.87 -4.98
C HIS A 105 45.37 4.30 -4.46
N ALA A 106 45.01 5.26 -5.31
CA ALA A 106 44.84 6.65 -4.95
C ALA A 106 43.65 6.80 -3.97
N PHE A 107 43.81 7.62 -2.93
CA PHE A 107 42.75 7.92 -1.98
C PHE A 107 42.46 9.43 -1.87
N VAL A 108 41.23 9.72 -1.45
CA VAL A 108 40.82 11.01 -0.87
C VAL A 108 40.40 10.73 0.58
N TRP A 109 40.97 11.45 1.53
CA TRP A 109 40.57 11.42 2.94
C TRP A 109 39.93 12.76 3.28
N GLN A 110 38.73 12.71 3.82
CA GLN A 110 37.92 13.85 4.24
C GLN A 110 37.01 13.40 5.38
N ASP A 111 36.78 14.25 6.37
CA ASP A 111 35.81 14.07 7.46
C ASP A 111 35.92 12.70 8.16
N GLY A 112 37.16 12.25 8.42
CA GLY A 112 37.46 10.95 9.04
C GLY A 112 37.52 9.75 8.09
N VAL A 113 37.05 9.88 6.85
CA VAL A 113 36.82 8.76 5.92
C VAL A 113 37.86 8.71 4.80
N MET A 114 38.66 7.63 4.75
CA MET A 114 39.51 7.33 3.60
C MET A 114 38.70 6.64 2.48
N THR A 115 38.59 7.29 1.33
CA THR A 115 37.84 6.83 0.16
C THR A 115 38.77 6.42 -0.98
N ASP A 116 38.58 5.22 -1.53
CA ASP A 116 39.26 4.75 -2.75
C ASP A 116 38.67 5.45 -3.97
N ILE A 117 39.52 6.13 -4.77
CA ILE A 117 39.09 6.81 -6.00
C ILE A 117 39.46 6.04 -7.29
N ASP A 118 40.17 4.91 -7.21
CA ASP A 118 40.49 4.08 -8.38
C ASP A 118 39.40 3.03 -8.66
N ASN A 119 38.40 3.47 -9.42
CA ASN A 119 37.36 2.60 -9.96
C ASN A 119 37.72 1.99 -11.34
N GLN A 120 38.97 2.16 -11.79
CA GLN A 120 39.39 1.83 -13.16
C GLN A 120 40.05 0.44 -13.27
N GLY A 121 40.44 -0.16 -12.14
CA GLY A 121 41.07 -1.47 -12.09
C GLY A 121 42.53 -1.45 -12.55
N SER A 122 43.29 -0.49 -12.04
CA SER A 122 44.74 -0.41 -12.26
C SER A 122 45.53 -1.40 -11.37
N ASP A 123 46.84 -1.49 -11.57
CA ASP A 123 47.74 -2.18 -10.62
C ASP A 123 48.34 -1.20 -9.59
N TYR A 124 48.20 0.11 -9.82
CA TYR A 124 48.83 1.19 -9.05
C TYR A 124 48.19 2.55 -9.41
N SER A 125 47.73 3.30 -8.42
CA SER A 125 47.45 4.73 -8.55
C SER A 125 47.91 5.52 -7.32
N ASP A 126 48.26 6.79 -7.55
CA ASP A 126 48.86 7.71 -6.56
C ASP A 126 48.31 9.10 -6.84
N ALA A 127 47.49 9.66 -5.93
CA ALA A 127 47.03 11.04 -6.03
C ALA A 127 48.14 11.97 -5.52
N ILE A 128 48.49 12.97 -6.32
CA ILE A 128 49.65 13.85 -6.07
C ILE A 128 49.18 15.20 -5.52
N GLU A 129 48.11 15.77 -6.09
CA GLU A 129 47.64 17.11 -5.72
C GLU A 129 46.12 17.21 -5.60
N VAL A 130 45.66 18.10 -4.71
CA VAL A 130 44.26 18.51 -4.52
C VAL A 130 44.15 20.03 -4.41
N ASN A 131 43.09 20.63 -4.97
CA ASN A 131 42.80 22.07 -4.86
C ASN A 131 41.60 22.34 -3.92
N GLU A 132 41.30 23.62 -3.61
CA GLU A 132 40.24 23.95 -2.64
C GLU A 132 38.82 23.56 -3.11
N VAL A 133 38.61 23.43 -4.42
CA VAL A 133 37.35 22.89 -4.98
C VAL A 133 37.29 21.35 -5.02
N GLY A 134 38.28 20.65 -4.46
CA GLY A 134 38.28 19.19 -4.30
C GLY A 134 38.51 18.40 -5.59
N GLN A 135 39.06 19.04 -6.63
CA GLN A 135 39.58 18.34 -7.81
C GLN A 135 40.94 17.73 -7.44
N VAL A 136 41.25 16.56 -8.00
CA VAL A 136 42.44 15.78 -7.64
C VAL A 136 43.20 15.38 -8.90
N SER A 137 44.52 15.55 -8.91
CA SER A 137 45.38 15.06 -9.99
C SER A 137 46.41 14.04 -9.49
N GLY A 138 46.78 13.09 -10.34
CA GLY A 138 47.73 12.04 -9.96
C GLY A 138 48.20 11.16 -11.12
N ILE A 139 48.79 10.02 -10.78
CA ILE A 139 49.26 9.01 -11.74
C ILE A 139 48.56 7.67 -11.53
N ILE A 140 48.33 6.94 -12.62
CA ILE A 140 47.66 5.64 -12.65
C ILE A 140 48.38 4.71 -13.64
N ALA A 141 48.53 3.42 -13.31
CA ALA A 141 49.31 2.49 -14.13
C ALA A 141 48.64 1.13 -14.36
N PHE A 142 48.60 0.73 -15.63
CA PHE A 142 48.05 -0.56 -16.06
C PHE A 142 49.17 -1.42 -16.67
N GLY A 143 49.46 -2.57 -16.08
CA GLY A 143 50.55 -3.47 -16.51
C GLY A 143 51.95 -2.84 -16.49
N GLY A 144 52.16 -1.80 -15.67
CA GLY A 144 53.39 -1.00 -15.67
C GLY A 144 53.48 0.06 -16.78
N GLN A 145 52.35 0.51 -17.34
CA GLN A 145 52.27 1.69 -18.21
C GLN A 145 51.55 2.82 -17.48
N GLN A 146 52.31 3.86 -17.12
CA GLN A 146 51.86 4.98 -16.29
C GLN A 146 51.30 6.14 -17.13
N GLN A 147 50.12 6.61 -16.73
CA GLN A 147 49.33 7.69 -17.31
C GLN A 147 49.05 8.73 -16.22
N GLY A 148 48.73 9.98 -16.60
CA GLY A 148 48.21 10.95 -15.65
C GLY A 148 46.70 10.80 -15.49
N PHE A 149 46.14 11.29 -14.39
CA PHE A 149 44.69 11.44 -14.22
C PHE A 149 44.30 12.77 -13.60
N PHE A 150 43.05 13.13 -13.83
CA PHE A 150 42.30 14.19 -13.16
C PHE A 150 40.97 13.60 -12.69
N TRP A 151 40.58 13.89 -11.46
CA TRP A 151 39.36 13.39 -10.81
C TRP A 151 38.56 14.57 -10.25
N GLU A 152 37.26 14.57 -10.50
CA GLU A 152 36.32 15.60 -10.05
C GLU A 152 34.96 14.95 -9.82
N GLY A 153 34.36 15.12 -8.64
CA GLY A 153 32.98 14.67 -8.36
C GLY A 153 32.73 13.18 -8.64
N GLY A 154 33.73 12.31 -8.44
CA GLY A 154 33.66 10.89 -8.76
C GLY A 154 33.96 10.51 -10.23
N VAL A 155 34.23 11.48 -11.11
CA VAL A 155 34.53 11.26 -12.53
C VAL A 155 36.04 11.18 -12.76
N PHE A 156 36.52 9.98 -13.14
CA PHE A 156 37.95 9.72 -13.36
C PHE A 156 38.34 9.94 -14.84
N THR A 157 39.17 10.94 -15.11
CA THR A 157 39.60 11.35 -16.47
C THR A 157 41.08 11.07 -16.70
N LEU A 158 41.43 10.32 -17.74
CA LEU A 158 42.82 10.01 -18.08
C LEU A 158 43.48 11.13 -18.90
N ILE A 159 44.62 11.63 -18.41
CA ILE A 159 45.49 12.59 -19.09
C ILE A 159 46.45 11.82 -19.99
N LEU A 160 46.18 11.82 -21.29
CA LEU A 160 46.93 11.06 -22.30
C LEU A 160 47.59 12.00 -23.34
N PRO A 161 48.90 11.90 -23.59
CA PRO A 161 49.51 12.52 -24.76
C PRO A 161 48.98 11.87 -26.05
N GLY A 162 49.13 12.58 -27.16
CA GLY A 162 48.64 12.13 -28.47
C GLY A 162 49.26 10.80 -28.94
N PRO A 163 48.71 10.18 -30.01
CA PRO A 163 49.05 8.81 -30.43
C PRO A 163 50.56 8.58 -30.67
N GLY A 164 51.26 8.06 -29.65
CA GLY A 164 52.71 7.81 -29.69
C GLY A 164 53.51 8.23 -28.44
N GLY A 165 52.89 8.79 -27.39
CA GLY A 165 53.56 9.01 -26.09
C GLY A 165 53.55 7.75 -25.21
N ASP A 166 54.66 7.48 -24.51
CA ASP A 166 54.88 6.21 -23.80
C ASP A 166 54.63 6.27 -22.28
N THR A 167 54.81 7.43 -21.63
CA THR A 167 54.62 7.60 -20.16
C THR A 167 54.37 9.07 -19.81
N VAL A 168 53.52 9.32 -18.81
CA VAL A 168 53.18 10.65 -18.27
C VAL A 168 53.59 10.77 -16.80
N TRP A 169 54.15 11.92 -16.44
CA TRP A 169 54.33 12.35 -15.05
C TRP A 169 53.60 13.68 -14.86
N LEU A 170 52.86 13.80 -13.76
CA LEU A 170 52.40 15.09 -13.28
C LEU A 170 53.42 15.65 -12.28
N VAL A 171 53.36 16.96 -12.05
CA VAL A 171 54.21 17.65 -11.07
C VAL A 171 53.35 18.44 -10.09
N ASP A 172 52.30 19.09 -10.61
CA ASP A 172 51.56 20.12 -9.88
C ASP A 172 50.17 20.39 -10.48
N MET A 173 49.31 21.11 -9.76
CA MET A 173 48.00 21.54 -10.26
C MET A 173 47.60 22.88 -9.65
N ALA A 174 47.21 23.83 -10.51
CA ALA A 174 46.75 25.14 -10.09
C ALA A 174 45.31 25.09 -9.56
N GLU A 175 44.94 26.04 -8.69
CA GLU A 175 43.59 26.17 -8.13
C GLU A 175 42.49 26.27 -9.21
N ASN A 176 42.82 26.79 -10.39
CA ASN A 176 41.91 26.86 -11.54
C ASN A 176 41.63 25.49 -12.24
N GLY A 177 42.22 24.39 -11.75
CA GLY A 177 42.09 23.03 -12.29
C GLY A 177 43.08 22.71 -13.43
N GLU A 178 44.07 23.57 -13.70
CA GLU A 178 45.07 23.32 -14.73
C GLU A 178 46.25 22.49 -14.20
N VAL A 179 46.45 21.33 -14.82
CA VAL A 179 47.38 20.30 -14.36
C VAL A 179 48.71 20.40 -15.11
N LEU A 180 49.81 20.52 -14.36
CA LEU A 180 51.17 20.63 -14.88
C LEU A 180 51.85 19.25 -14.95
N GLY A 181 52.50 18.95 -16.08
CA GLY A 181 53.20 17.68 -16.25
C GLY A 181 54.26 17.65 -17.35
N TYR A 182 54.82 16.47 -17.57
CA TYR A 182 55.67 16.16 -18.71
C TYR A 182 55.51 14.71 -19.18
N TYR A 183 55.79 14.42 -20.45
CA TYR A 183 55.72 13.07 -21.02
C TYR A 183 56.90 12.73 -21.93
N THR A 184 57.08 11.44 -22.22
CA THR A 184 58.07 10.92 -23.18
C THR A 184 57.45 10.74 -24.58
N ASN A 185 58.02 11.44 -25.56
CA ASN A 185 57.55 11.43 -26.97
C ASN A 185 58.45 10.54 -27.86
N GLY A 186 58.53 9.24 -27.55
CA GLY A 186 59.33 8.24 -28.28
C GLY A 186 60.85 8.50 -28.34
N ALA A 187 61.34 9.50 -27.60
CA ALA A 187 62.72 9.98 -27.59
C ALA A 187 63.17 10.28 -26.16
N THR A 188 64.48 10.38 -25.94
CA THR A 188 65.07 10.66 -24.62
C THR A 188 65.01 12.16 -24.24
N VAL A 189 63.92 12.84 -24.58
CA VAL A 189 63.69 14.26 -24.29
C VAL A 189 62.31 14.37 -23.65
N LEU A 190 62.24 15.05 -22.50
CA LEU A 190 60.97 15.29 -21.80
C LEU A 190 60.22 16.45 -22.46
N GLN A 191 58.94 16.25 -22.79
CA GLN A 191 58.06 17.29 -23.31
C GLN A 191 57.13 17.78 -22.18
N PRO A 192 57.32 19.01 -21.65
CA PRO A 192 56.39 19.60 -20.69
C PRO A 192 55.04 19.96 -21.32
N PHE A 193 53.99 19.96 -20.51
CA PHE A 193 52.64 20.35 -20.92
C PHE A 193 51.85 20.96 -19.75
N VAL A 194 50.80 21.71 -20.09
CA VAL A 194 49.67 22.00 -19.19
C VAL A 194 48.43 21.31 -19.77
N TRP A 195 47.65 20.66 -18.92
CA TRP A 195 46.36 20.08 -19.27
C TRP A 195 45.24 20.91 -18.65
N SER A 196 44.24 21.24 -19.45
CA SER A 196 43.13 22.13 -19.08
C SER A 196 41.86 21.69 -19.80
N GLY A 197 40.79 21.38 -19.05
CA GLY A 197 39.48 21.03 -19.61
C GLY A 197 39.49 19.87 -20.62
N GLY A 198 40.34 18.86 -20.43
CA GLY A 198 40.49 17.73 -21.37
C GLY A 198 41.49 17.95 -22.51
N ILE A 199 42.12 19.13 -22.61
CA ILE A 199 43.08 19.49 -23.66
C ILE A 199 44.50 19.54 -23.08
N LEU A 200 45.39 18.70 -23.58
CA LEU A 200 46.83 18.76 -23.29
C LEU A 200 47.52 19.74 -24.28
N THR A 201 48.25 20.71 -23.74
CA THR A 201 48.97 21.75 -24.50
C THR A 201 50.46 21.69 -24.20
N ASP A 202 51.28 21.38 -25.22
CA ASP A 202 52.74 21.33 -25.10
C ASP A 202 53.33 22.71 -24.75
N LEU A 203 54.14 22.79 -23.69
CA LEU A 203 54.90 24.00 -23.34
C LEU A 203 56.15 24.14 -24.25
N ALA A 204 56.38 25.35 -24.76
CA ALA A 204 57.42 25.62 -25.75
C ALA A 204 58.85 25.51 -25.15
N PRO A 205 59.80 24.78 -25.78
CA PRO A 205 61.15 24.65 -25.24
C PRO A 205 62.06 25.82 -25.63
N LEU A 206 63.00 26.19 -24.75
CA LEU A 206 64.01 27.24 -25.00
C LEU A 206 64.86 26.94 -26.25
N VAL A 207 65.14 25.66 -26.50
CA VAL A 207 65.80 25.16 -27.71
C VAL A 207 65.12 23.86 -28.13
N VAL A 208 64.66 23.78 -29.38
CA VAL A 208 63.98 22.58 -29.91
C VAL A 208 64.90 21.36 -29.82
N GLY A 209 64.41 20.28 -29.18
CA GLY A 209 65.18 19.07 -28.94
C GLY A 209 66.13 19.16 -27.72
N LYS A 210 65.80 20.02 -26.75
CA LYS A 210 66.42 20.07 -25.42
C LYS A 210 65.35 19.93 -24.35
N ASP A 211 65.74 19.34 -23.23
CA ASP A 211 64.88 19.13 -22.08
C ASP A 211 64.47 20.47 -21.45
N CYS A 212 63.19 20.52 -21.09
CA CYS A 212 62.63 21.54 -20.22
C CYS A 212 61.84 20.82 -19.13
N ASN A 213 62.26 21.01 -17.88
CA ASN A 213 61.60 20.48 -16.71
C ASN A 213 60.78 21.62 -16.09
N PRO A 214 59.45 21.52 -16.10
CA PRO A 214 58.62 22.43 -15.33
C PRO A 214 58.71 22.01 -13.85
N TRP A 215 58.29 22.90 -12.97
CA TRP A 215 58.15 22.61 -11.55
C TRP A 215 56.75 23.03 -11.07
N ASP A 216 56.49 24.32 -11.02
CA ASP A 216 55.34 24.93 -10.31
C ASP A 216 54.42 25.68 -11.31
N ILE A 217 53.11 25.70 -11.03
CA ILE A 217 52.04 26.44 -11.74
C ILE A 217 51.18 27.24 -10.74
N ASN A 218 50.95 28.52 -11.00
CA ASN A 218 50.10 29.38 -10.15
C ASN A 218 48.63 29.41 -10.62
N ALA A 219 47.71 29.99 -9.82
CA ALA A 219 46.28 30.01 -10.12
C ALA A 219 45.90 30.79 -11.41
N PHE A 220 46.85 31.54 -11.97
CA PHE A 220 46.72 32.25 -13.24
C PHE A 220 47.20 31.45 -14.46
N GLY A 221 47.64 30.19 -14.29
CA GLY A 221 48.15 29.34 -15.36
C GLY A 221 49.55 29.71 -15.86
N GLU A 222 50.29 30.54 -15.11
CA GLU A 222 51.71 30.75 -15.35
C GLU A 222 52.53 29.60 -14.75
N VAL A 223 53.56 29.14 -15.47
CA VAL A 223 54.40 27.99 -15.07
C VAL A 223 55.85 28.43 -14.94
N VAL A 224 56.59 27.91 -13.97
CA VAL A 224 58.05 28.07 -13.90
C VAL A 224 58.80 26.75 -14.04
N GLY A 225 60.08 26.86 -14.37
CA GLY A 225 60.98 25.72 -14.28
C GLY A 225 62.37 26.02 -14.80
N HIS A 226 62.93 25.05 -15.53
CA HIS A 226 64.22 25.23 -16.17
C HIS A 226 64.36 24.45 -17.49
N CYS A 227 64.95 25.12 -18.48
CA CYS A 227 65.29 24.55 -19.78
C CYS A 227 66.81 24.38 -19.95
N VAL A 228 67.22 23.53 -20.89
CA VAL A 228 68.62 23.34 -21.27
C VAL A 228 68.94 24.09 -22.56
N ASP A 229 70.00 24.91 -22.55
CA ASP A 229 70.43 25.67 -23.73
C ASP A 229 71.18 24.81 -24.77
N ALA A 230 71.55 25.44 -25.90
CA ALA A 230 72.32 24.79 -26.96
C ALA A 230 73.75 24.37 -26.54
N THR A 231 74.23 24.79 -25.36
CA THR A 231 75.54 24.46 -24.79
C THR A 231 75.47 23.50 -23.60
N ASN A 232 74.29 22.95 -23.30
CA ASN A 232 73.96 22.12 -22.13
C ASN A 232 74.09 22.85 -20.77
N GLN A 233 73.76 24.15 -20.71
CA GLN A 233 73.58 24.87 -19.45
C GLN A 233 72.10 25.09 -19.13
N HIS A 234 71.76 24.96 -17.85
CA HIS A 234 70.40 25.23 -17.37
C HIS A 234 70.13 26.73 -17.35
N HIS A 235 68.95 27.10 -17.84
CA HIS A 235 68.35 28.43 -17.75
C HIS A 235 67.04 28.30 -16.96
N ALA A 236 66.82 29.20 -16.02
CA ALA A 236 65.52 29.41 -15.41
C ALA A 236 64.56 29.93 -16.49
N VAL A 237 63.31 29.47 -16.48
CA VAL A 237 62.30 29.92 -17.44
C VAL A 237 60.96 30.12 -16.73
N LYS A 238 60.16 31.00 -17.31
CA LYS A 238 58.73 31.15 -17.01
C LYS A 238 57.95 30.98 -18.31
N TRP A 239 56.88 30.20 -18.30
CA TRP A 239 55.86 30.23 -19.33
C TRP A 239 54.70 31.06 -18.80
N THR A 240 54.27 32.04 -19.58
CA THR A 240 53.02 32.77 -19.29
C THR A 240 51.81 31.95 -19.74
N ALA A 241 50.62 32.24 -19.21
CA ALA A 241 49.39 31.50 -19.49
C ALA A 241 48.96 31.43 -20.99
N ASP A 242 49.55 32.26 -21.86
CA ASP A 242 49.38 32.15 -23.32
C ASP A 242 50.38 31.18 -24.01
N GLY A 243 51.19 30.47 -23.21
CA GLY A 243 52.24 29.54 -23.65
C GLY A 243 53.59 30.20 -23.97
N THR A 244 53.73 31.52 -23.85
CA THR A 244 54.99 32.21 -24.21
C THR A 244 56.08 31.95 -23.18
N LEU A 245 57.18 31.32 -23.61
CA LEU A 245 58.41 31.14 -22.81
C LEU A 245 59.19 32.45 -22.70
N ILE A 246 59.60 32.75 -21.46
CA ILE A 246 60.51 33.82 -21.05
C ILE A 246 61.78 33.17 -20.48
N ASP A 247 62.95 33.51 -21.05
CA ASP A 247 64.26 33.12 -20.49
C ASP A 247 64.62 34.06 -19.33
N LEU A 248 64.57 33.52 -18.10
CA LEU A 248 64.92 34.23 -16.86
C LEU A 248 66.44 34.28 -16.62
N GLY A 249 67.23 33.62 -17.48
CA GLY A 249 68.68 33.57 -17.45
C GLY A 249 69.25 32.29 -16.82
N ARG A 250 70.58 32.16 -16.84
CA ARG A 250 71.30 30.96 -16.39
C ARG A 250 70.99 30.63 -14.93
N GLY A 251 70.34 29.50 -14.71
CA GLY A 251 69.68 29.25 -13.43
C GLY A 251 68.74 28.05 -13.47
N LYS A 252 67.90 27.98 -12.45
CA LYS A 252 66.67 27.19 -12.40
C LYS A 252 65.65 27.96 -11.57
N ALA A 253 64.43 28.14 -12.06
CA ALA A 253 63.30 28.46 -11.19
C ALA A 253 62.69 27.15 -10.70
N PHE A 254 62.07 27.15 -9.52
CA PHE A 254 61.51 25.98 -8.86
C PHE A 254 60.13 26.21 -8.26
N ALA A 255 59.83 27.45 -7.84
CA ALA A 255 58.52 27.83 -7.33
C ALA A 255 58.06 29.18 -7.91
N LEU A 256 56.75 29.43 -7.88
CA LEU A 256 56.05 30.61 -8.37
C LEU A 256 54.85 30.92 -7.46
N ASN A 257 54.59 32.20 -7.18
CA ASN A 257 53.36 32.59 -6.48
C ASN A 257 52.37 33.32 -7.40
N ASP A 258 51.15 33.54 -6.90
CA ASP A 258 50.07 34.27 -7.59
C ASP A 258 50.40 35.75 -7.87
N ASP A 259 51.31 36.36 -7.13
CA ASP A 259 51.88 37.69 -7.42
C ASP A 259 52.87 37.67 -8.63
N SER A 260 52.85 36.58 -9.42
CA SER A 260 53.73 36.31 -10.56
C SER A 260 55.24 36.24 -10.25
N VAL A 261 55.64 36.21 -8.96
CA VAL A 261 57.04 36.20 -8.52
C VAL A 261 57.60 34.78 -8.58
N ALA A 262 58.64 34.56 -9.38
CA ALA A 262 59.31 33.27 -9.51
C ALA A 262 60.59 33.21 -8.64
N ALA A 263 60.98 32.02 -8.19
CA ALA A 263 62.14 31.85 -7.30
C ALA A 263 63.04 30.65 -7.64
N GLY A 264 64.31 30.75 -7.20
CA GLY A 264 65.28 29.67 -7.30
C GLY A 264 66.74 30.14 -7.34
N TYR A 265 67.45 29.75 -8.39
CA TYR A 265 68.92 29.77 -8.46
C TYR A 265 69.41 30.52 -9.70
N PHE A 266 70.50 31.28 -9.55
CA PHE A 266 71.22 31.89 -10.67
C PHE A 266 72.71 31.49 -10.70
N LYS A 267 73.25 31.23 -11.90
CA LYS A 267 74.64 30.81 -12.11
C LYS A 267 75.53 31.98 -12.51
N ASN A 268 76.27 32.52 -11.54
CA ASN A 268 77.01 33.77 -11.69
C ASN A 268 78.34 33.61 -12.44
N ALA A 269 78.60 34.49 -13.41
CA ALA A 269 79.74 34.40 -14.32
C ALA A 269 81.02 35.08 -13.77
N ALA A 270 81.45 34.67 -12.58
CA ALA A 270 82.64 35.22 -11.91
C ALA A 270 83.93 34.97 -12.73
N VAL A 271 84.50 36.04 -13.32
CA VAL A 271 85.63 35.96 -14.25
C VAL A 271 86.90 35.43 -13.57
N GLY A 272 87.21 34.15 -13.84
CA GLY A 272 88.47 33.50 -13.44
C GLY A 272 88.40 32.58 -12.22
N ALA A 273 87.23 32.29 -11.67
CA ALA A 273 87.07 31.30 -10.61
C ALA A 273 87.20 29.85 -11.15
N ALA A 274 87.76 28.94 -10.34
CA ALA A 274 87.96 27.53 -10.68
C ALA A 274 86.88 26.57 -10.11
N GLN A 275 85.83 27.13 -9.51
CA GLN A 275 84.63 26.41 -9.05
C GLN A 275 83.39 27.23 -9.43
N GLU A 276 82.29 26.53 -9.71
CA GLU A 276 81.01 27.16 -10.01
C GLU A 276 80.35 27.70 -8.74
N ILE A 277 79.66 28.82 -8.87
CA ILE A 277 78.88 29.45 -7.79
C ILE A 277 77.44 29.60 -8.30
N TRP A 278 76.49 29.20 -7.46
CA TRP A 278 75.07 29.38 -7.64
C TRP A 278 74.58 30.26 -6.50
N ASP A 279 73.94 31.37 -6.83
CA ASP A 279 73.41 32.35 -5.88
C ASP A 279 71.87 32.21 -5.81
N ALA A 280 71.27 32.44 -4.64
CA ALA A 280 69.81 32.39 -4.46
C ALA A 280 69.14 33.66 -5.00
N VAL A 281 68.01 33.52 -5.70
CA VAL A 281 67.38 34.62 -6.44
C VAL A 281 65.85 34.56 -6.46
N THR A 282 65.25 35.74 -6.61
CA THR A 282 63.84 35.94 -6.98
C THR A 282 63.76 36.75 -8.26
N TRP A 283 62.84 36.41 -9.17
CA TRP A 283 62.44 37.22 -10.31
C TRP A 283 61.07 37.83 -10.00
N ASP A 284 60.96 39.16 -10.01
CA ASP A 284 59.67 39.83 -9.77
C ASP A 284 58.67 39.61 -10.93
N ALA A 285 57.44 40.11 -10.77
CA ALA A 285 56.37 40.02 -11.78
C ALA A 285 56.72 40.62 -13.15
N VAL A 286 57.77 41.46 -13.25
CA VAL A 286 58.30 41.99 -14.53
C VAL A 286 59.63 41.32 -14.94
N ASN A 287 59.92 40.16 -14.33
CA ASN A 287 61.05 39.26 -14.55
C ASN A 287 62.43 39.83 -14.13
N THR A 288 62.46 40.79 -13.19
CA THR A 288 63.71 41.39 -12.70
C THR A 288 64.41 40.48 -11.69
N LEU A 289 65.58 39.95 -12.08
CA LEU A 289 66.46 39.18 -11.21
C LEU A 289 66.94 40.00 -10.00
N THR A 290 66.61 39.56 -8.79
CA THR A 290 67.15 40.06 -7.52
C THR A 290 67.89 38.94 -6.78
N VAL A 291 69.18 39.17 -6.47
CA VAL A 291 70.02 38.22 -5.73
C VAL A 291 69.84 38.38 -4.22
N ARG A 292 69.67 37.28 -3.50
CA ARG A 292 69.28 37.23 -2.08
C ARG A 292 70.40 36.84 -1.09
N GLY A 293 71.57 36.43 -1.58
CA GLY A 293 72.75 36.18 -0.73
C GLY A 293 74.05 36.05 -1.54
N ALA A 294 75.21 36.41 -0.97
CA ALA A 294 76.54 36.18 -1.57
C ALA A 294 77.74 36.46 -0.64
N VAL A 295 78.40 35.43 -0.09
CA VAL A 295 79.89 35.36 0.04
C VAL A 295 80.39 33.90 0.04
N GLY A 296 81.16 33.52 -0.98
CA GLY A 296 82.32 32.61 -0.84
C GLY A 296 82.14 31.18 -0.27
N ARG A 297 81.92 30.21 -1.19
CA ARG A 297 82.00 28.73 -1.04
C ARG A 297 80.80 28.02 -0.38
N GLN A 298 79.86 27.64 -1.24
CA GLN A 298 79.00 26.44 -1.18
C GLN A 298 78.13 26.21 0.08
N ARG A 299 76.81 26.13 -0.16
CA ARG A 299 75.74 25.64 0.73
C ARG A 299 75.33 26.58 1.88
N ALA A 300 74.60 27.64 1.53
CA ALA A 300 73.50 28.13 2.35
C ALA A 300 72.16 27.76 1.65
N ALA A 301 71.03 27.59 2.38
CA ALA A 301 70.05 26.55 2.03
C ALA A 301 68.51 26.81 1.91
N LEU A 302 67.87 27.97 2.21
CA LEU A 302 66.39 28.09 1.94
C LEU A 302 65.75 29.51 1.82
N THR A 303 65.68 30.11 0.63
CA THR A 303 64.83 31.29 0.27
C THR A 303 63.65 30.79 -0.55
N ALA A 304 62.60 31.61 -0.55
CA ALA A 304 61.75 31.88 -1.70
C ALA A 304 61.16 30.61 -2.34
N ILE A 305 59.95 30.21 -1.92
CA ILE A 305 58.85 31.19 -1.96
C ILE A 305 58.21 31.65 -0.64
N SER A 306 58.69 31.17 0.51
CA SER A 306 58.60 31.97 1.74
C SER A 306 59.55 33.18 1.72
N ASN A 307 59.31 34.15 2.60
CA ASN A 307 60.16 35.35 2.73
C ASN A 307 61.54 35.05 3.41
N PHE A 308 62.58 34.64 2.64
CA PHE A 308 64.06 34.47 2.96
C PHE A 308 64.53 33.15 3.67
N SER A 309 65.77 32.57 3.53
CA SER A 309 67.01 32.85 2.74
C SER A 309 67.91 31.61 2.35
N ASP A 310 68.47 31.62 1.11
CA ASP A 310 69.31 30.65 0.34
C ASP A 310 68.61 29.48 -0.49
N MET A 311 69.04 28.19 -0.65
CA MET A 311 68.21 27.11 -1.36
C MET A 311 68.63 25.57 -1.42
N GLY A 312 67.69 24.58 -1.32
CA GLY A 312 67.68 23.28 -2.12
C GLY A 312 67.62 21.83 -1.54
N GLY A 313 67.02 20.88 -2.30
CA GLY A 313 67.04 19.39 -2.09
C GLY A 313 67.72 18.53 -3.20
N TRP A 314 67.97 17.22 -3.00
CA TRP A 314 68.81 16.37 -3.90
C TRP A 314 68.38 14.90 -4.12
N TYR A 315 68.43 14.42 -5.38
CA TYR A 315 68.34 12.98 -5.71
C TYR A 315 69.58 12.48 -6.49
N GLN A 316 70.38 11.56 -5.90
CA GLN A 316 71.39 10.74 -6.60
C GLN A 316 71.66 9.42 -5.85
N PRO A 317 71.98 8.31 -6.55
CA PRO A 317 72.05 6.98 -5.96
C PRO A 317 73.35 6.68 -5.18
N ILE A 318 73.23 5.73 -4.25
CA ILE A 318 74.24 5.21 -3.31
C ILE A 318 75.69 5.22 -3.85
N ALA A 319 76.53 6.10 -3.29
CA ALA A 319 77.99 6.06 -3.42
C ALA A 319 78.68 6.51 -2.11
N ASN A 320 79.68 5.75 -1.66
CA ASN A 320 80.27 5.90 -0.32
C ASN A 320 81.08 7.21 -0.09
N ASN A 321 81.05 7.66 1.18
CA ASN A 321 82.02 8.51 1.89
C ASN A 321 81.98 10.05 1.69
N GLY A 322 81.30 10.74 2.61
CA GLY A 322 82.01 11.67 3.51
C GLY A 322 81.48 13.10 3.69
N ARG A 323 81.09 13.41 4.96
CA ARG A 323 80.84 14.74 5.56
C ARG A 323 79.71 15.58 4.94
N HIS A 324 78.62 15.70 5.70
CA HIS A 324 77.72 16.85 5.67
C HIS A 324 77.99 17.66 6.96
N GLU A 325 77.97 18.98 6.90
CA GLU A 325 78.14 19.88 8.06
C GLU A 325 76.82 20.69 8.20
N PRO A 326 76.34 21.03 9.42
CA PRO A 326 74.98 21.56 9.63
C PRO A 326 74.86 23.07 9.43
N LEU A 327 73.65 23.54 9.12
CA LEU A 327 73.28 24.96 9.11
C LEU A 327 72.65 25.39 10.46
N GLN A 328 72.84 26.64 10.85
CA GLN A 328 72.03 27.31 11.87
C GLN A 328 71.81 28.77 11.45
N VAL A 329 70.55 29.20 11.38
CA VAL A 329 70.16 30.57 11.00
C VAL A 329 70.27 31.50 12.21
N ALA A 330 70.85 32.69 12.04
CA ALA A 330 70.95 33.70 13.09
C ALA A 330 69.87 34.80 12.93
N ALA A 331 69.51 35.44 14.04
CA ALA A 331 68.39 36.38 14.15
C ALA A 331 68.56 37.74 13.41
N ASP A 332 69.57 37.89 12.55
CA ASP A 332 69.76 39.03 11.64
C ASP A 332 69.73 38.64 10.15
N GLY A 333 69.41 37.38 9.84
CA GLY A 333 69.42 36.83 8.49
C GLY A 333 70.80 36.48 7.95
N THR A 334 71.86 36.51 8.77
CA THR A 334 73.20 36.09 8.36
C THR A 334 73.54 34.66 8.80
N ASN A 335 73.92 33.82 7.84
CA ASN A 335 74.31 32.43 8.11
C ASN A 335 75.74 32.38 8.71
N THR A 336 75.89 31.74 9.88
CA THR A 336 77.17 31.64 10.60
C THR A 336 77.60 30.16 10.73
N GLU A 337 78.77 29.80 10.16
CA GLU A 337 79.32 28.44 10.31
C GLU A 337 79.58 28.07 11.79
N LEU A 338 78.99 26.97 12.24
CA LEU A 338 79.37 26.32 13.50
C LEU A 338 80.69 25.55 13.33
N ALA A 339 81.80 26.22 13.65
CA ALA A 339 83.14 25.65 13.53
C ALA A 339 83.48 24.56 14.58
N GLY A 340 82.90 23.34 14.43
CA GLY A 340 83.59 22.12 14.87
C GLY A 340 82.76 20.90 15.33
N ASN A 341 82.89 19.80 14.58
CA ASN A 341 83.17 18.43 15.05
C ASN A 341 82.25 17.75 16.10
N ASN A 342 81.05 18.27 16.39
CA ASN A 342 80.04 17.56 17.18
C ASN A 342 78.90 17.03 16.28
N ALA A 343 78.14 16.04 16.77
CA ALA A 343 77.16 15.32 15.96
C ALA A 343 76.07 16.24 15.39
N ALA A 344 75.90 16.19 14.07
CA ALA A 344 75.03 17.08 13.30
C ALA A 344 73.70 16.42 12.95
N LEU A 345 72.62 17.20 13.02
CA LEU A 345 71.40 16.96 12.25
C LEU A 345 71.64 17.34 10.80
N SER A 346 71.06 16.59 9.87
CA SER A 346 70.77 17.05 8.51
C SER A 346 69.27 17.26 8.38
N PHE A 347 68.87 18.39 7.77
CA PHE A 347 67.49 18.78 7.51
C PHE A 347 67.33 19.04 6.00
N GLU A 348 66.24 18.58 5.42
CA GLU A 348 65.88 18.73 4.00
C GLU A 348 64.41 19.19 3.91
N VAL A 349 64.20 20.33 3.26
CA VAL A 349 62.87 20.87 2.96
C VAL A 349 62.42 20.36 1.61
N LEU A 350 61.15 19.99 1.55
CA LEU A 350 60.56 19.27 0.42
C LEU A 350 60.05 20.23 -0.64
N TYR A 351 59.76 19.66 -1.81
CA TYR A 351 59.21 20.41 -2.94
C TYR A 351 57.87 21.09 -2.59
N ARG A 352 56.97 20.35 -1.94
CA ARG A 352 55.69 20.79 -1.37
C ARG A 352 55.80 21.22 0.10
N GLY A 353 57.01 21.56 0.56
CA GLY A 353 57.35 21.77 1.97
C GLY A 353 57.26 23.22 2.46
N ILE A 354 56.57 24.11 1.75
CA ILE A 354 56.42 25.52 2.11
C ILE A 354 55.00 25.97 1.78
N SER A 355 54.30 26.57 2.75
CA SER A 355 52.97 27.15 2.55
C SER A 355 53.02 28.59 2.02
N ASP A 356 51.89 29.09 1.49
CA ASP A 356 51.73 30.50 1.12
C ASP A 356 51.84 31.47 2.32
N SER A 357 51.46 31.01 3.52
CA SER A 357 51.69 31.72 4.78
C SER A 357 53.18 31.77 5.18
N GLY A 358 54.06 31.06 4.45
CA GLY A 358 55.50 31.03 4.65
C GLY A 358 55.98 30.05 5.72
N ILE A 359 55.11 29.13 6.16
CA ILE A 359 55.42 28.04 7.08
C ILE A 359 56.23 26.99 6.32
N VAL A 360 57.41 26.65 6.83
CA VAL A 360 58.33 25.68 6.26
C VAL A 360 58.20 24.36 7.01
N THR A 361 58.00 23.26 6.28
CA THR A 361 58.07 21.90 6.81
C THR A 361 59.15 21.08 6.11
N GLY A 362 59.69 20.07 6.78
CA GLY A 362 60.74 19.23 6.19
C GLY A 362 61.13 18.06 7.07
N ASN A 363 62.04 17.25 6.53
CA ASN A 363 62.51 16.01 7.14
C ASN A 363 63.92 16.17 7.69
N GLY A 364 64.21 15.57 8.85
CA GLY A 364 65.55 15.61 9.43
C GLY A 364 65.92 14.38 10.26
N ALA A 365 67.22 14.14 10.41
CA ALA A 365 67.74 13.01 11.19
C ALA A 365 69.07 13.35 11.88
N LEU A 366 69.26 12.81 13.10
CA LEU A 366 70.57 12.70 13.74
C LEU A 366 71.33 11.52 13.12
N ALA A 367 72.66 11.59 13.12
CA ALA A 367 73.51 10.51 12.61
C ALA A 367 73.35 9.20 13.42
N GLY A 368 72.40 8.35 13.01
CA GLY A 368 72.05 7.08 13.66
C GLY A 368 70.64 7.04 14.30
N SER A 369 69.80 8.06 14.12
CA SER A 369 68.37 8.02 14.46
C SER A 369 67.51 7.62 13.24
N PRO A 370 66.21 7.33 13.43
CA PRO A 370 65.20 7.48 12.38
C PRO A 370 65.09 8.92 11.87
N GLN A 371 64.33 9.10 10.80
CA GLN A 371 63.91 10.38 10.24
C GLN A 371 62.70 10.95 11.01
N ARG A 372 62.63 12.28 11.15
CA ARG A 372 61.58 13.03 11.84
C ARG A 372 61.06 14.14 10.94
N GLY A 373 59.78 14.48 11.06
CA GLY A 373 59.21 15.69 10.46
C GLY A 373 59.41 16.90 11.37
N PHE A 374 59.60 18.08 10.79
CA PHE A 374 59.68 19.33 11.54
C PHE A 374 58.93 20.46 10.83
N ILE A 375 58.22 21.30 11.59
CA ILE A 375 57.52 22.50 11.12
C ILE A 375 58.14 23.77 11.72
N SER A 376 58.16 24.88 10.98
CA SER A 376 58.66 26.18 11.45
C SER A 376 57.54 27.02 12.09
N ARG A 377 57.60 27.28 13.40
CA ARG A 377 56.63 28.13 14.10
C ARG A 377 57.20 29.52 14.43
N ALA A 378 56.36 30.54 14.37
CA ALA A 378 56.66 31.87 14.92
C ALA A 378 56.46 31.88 16.44
N VAL A 379 56.90 32.95 17.12
CA VAL A 379 56.42 33.23 18.49
C VAL A 379 55.05 33.87 18.35
N CYS A 380 54.01 33.13 18.76
CA CYS A 380 52.62 33.47 18.56
C CYS A 380 52.10 34.56 19.51
N VAL A 381 50.82 34.92 19.33
CA VAL A 381 49.99 35.58 20.35
C VAL A 381 49.17 34.50 21.05
N ASP A 382 48.91 34.73 22.32
CA ASP A 382 48.05 33.96 23.22
C ASP A 382 47.04 34.99 23.76
N GLY A 383 45.78 34.87 23.30
CA GLY A 383 44.75 35.89 23.43
C GLY A 383 44.03 35.91 24.77
N ASP A 384 43.83 34.73 25.38
CA ASP A 384 43.08 34.55 26.62
C ASP A 384 43.90 34.02 27.81
N SER A 385 45.16 33.61 27.57
CA SER A 385 46.18 33.17 28.53
C SER A 385 46.08 31.71 29.01
N ASP A 386 45.84 30.76 28.10
CA ASP A 386 45.83 29.30 28.35
C ASP A 386 47.15 28.57 27.97
N GLU A 387 48.16 29.29 27.49
CA GLU A 387 49.44 28.78 26.95
C GLU A 387 49.38 28.14 25.53
N ILE A 388 48.22 28.16 24.86
CA ILE A 388 48.05 27.88 23.42
C ILE A 388 48.23 29.19 22.61
N CYS A 389 48.09 29.13 21.27
CA CYS A 389 48.32 30.25 20.36
C CYS A 389 47.07 30.55 19.51
N ASP A 390 46.73 31.83 19.31
CA ASP A 390 45.63 32.31 18.45
C ASP A 390 45.57 31.68 17.03
N ASP A 391 46.70 31.14 16.54
CA ASP A 391 46.84 30.55 15.20
C ASP A 391 46.53 29.04 15.12
N ILE A 392 46.32 28.38 16.26
CA ILE A 392 45.82 26.98 16.35
C ILE A 392 44.66 26.82 17.32
N ASP A 393 44.41 27.82 18.17
CA ASP A 393 43.44 27.77 19.24
C ASP A 393 42.00 27.69 18.69
N ASN A 394 41.29 26.61 18.99
CA ASN A 394 39.89 26.44 18.60
C ASN A 394 38.90 27.29 19.42
N CYS A 395 39.36 27.99 20.46
CA CYS A 395 38.55 28.87 21.31
C CYS A 395 38.94 30.34 21.45
N VAL A 396 40.17 30.79 21.12
CA VAL A 396 40.72 32.17 20.89
C VAL A 396 40.43 33.28 21.94
N ASN A 397 39.39 33.14 22.76
CA ASN A 397 38.86 34.11 23.72
C ASN A 397 38.32 33.43 25.00
N VAL A 398 38.46 32.10 25.12
CA VAL A 398 37.91 31.24 26.17
C VAL A 398 38.94 30.11 26.48
N PRO A 399 39.73 30.23 27.57
CA PRO A 399 40.88 29.36 27.84
C PRO A 399 40.56 27.86 27.88
N ASN A 400 41.20 27.05 27.02
CA ASN A 400 40.97 25.61 26.93
C ASN A 400 42.25 24.82 26.62
N GLU A 401 43.16 24.71 27.63
CA GLU A 401 44.50 24.07 27.57
C GLU A 401 44.56 22.67 26.89
N LEU A 402 43.42 21.98 26.77
CA LEU A 402 43.29 20.64 26.18
C LEU A 402 42.89 20.63 24.70
N GLN A 403 42.46 21.76 24.13
CA GLN A 403 42.05 21.92 22.72
C GLN A 403 41.16 20.76 22.25
N THR A 404 40.16 20.44 23.08
CA THR A 404 39.19 19.37 22.78
C THR A 404 38.17 19.92 21.80
N ASP A 405 37.85 19.10 20.81
CA ASP A 405 36.91 19.30 19.72
C ASP A 405 36.24 17.93 19.54
N THR A 406 35.03 17.79 20.08
CA THR A 406 34.36 16.49 20.23
C THR A 406 33.66 16.02 18.94
N ASP A 407 33.30 16.93 18.01
CA ASP A 407 32.63 16.57 16.75
C ASP A 407 33.41 16.87 15.46
N GLY A 408 34.45 17.71 15.52
CA GLY A 408 35.43 17.93 14.46
C GLY A 408 35.22 19.18 13.61
N ASP A 409 34.51 20.20 14.09
CA ASP A 409 34.15 21.40 13.32
C ASP A 409 35.13 22.58 13.43
N ASP A 410 36.24 22.42 14.15
CA ASP A 410 37.25 23.43 14.52
C ASP A 410 36.81 24.48 15.55
N ARG A 411 35.67 24.32 16.22
CA ARG A 411 35.36 24.90 17.53
C ARG A 411 35.93 24.00 18.64
N GLY A 412 35.96 24.50 19.87
CA GLY A 412 36.32 23.68 21.04
C GLY A 412 35.20 23.63 22.06
N ASP A 413 35.06 22.48 22.72
CA ASP A 413 33.97 22.16 23.67
C ASP A 413 33.73 23.27 24.74
N ASP A 414 34.78 23.96 25.19
CA ASP A 414 34.68 25.03 26.19
C ASP A 414 34.05 26.35 25.68
N CYS A 415 33.94 26.52 24.35
CA CYS A 415 33.44 27.74 23.71
C CYS A 415 32.40 27.51 22.59
N ASP A 416 32.00 26.27 22.40
CA ASP A 416 30.91 25.84 21.53
C ASP A 416 29.53 26.16 22.17
N ASN A 417 28.47 26.09 21.36
CA ASN A 417 27.08 26.03 21.80
C ASN A 417 26.35 24.73 21.34
N CYS A 418 27.06 23.80 20.69
CA CYS A 418 26.60 22.45 20.32
C CYS A 418 27.74 21.40 20.34
N ASP A 419 28.39 21.15 21.49
CA ASP A 419 29.61 20.31 21.68
C ASP A 419 29.59 18.83 21.18
N ALA A 420 28.58 18.43 20.42
CA ALA A 420 28.46 17.13 19.75
C ALA A 420 27.73 17.18 18.39
N VAL A 421 27.49 18.37 17.82
CA VAL A 421 26.75 18.60 16.56
C VAL A 421 27.33 19.79 15.76
N ALA A 422 28.45 19.53 15.09
CA ALA A 422 29.22 20.42 14.21
C ALA A 422 28.41 21.57 13.58
N ASN A 423 28.71 22.81 13.97
CA ASN A 423 27.91 23.99 13.65
C ASN A 423 28.70 25.30 13.38
N GLN A 424 30.04 25.26 13.25
CA GLN A 424 31.12 26.25 13.07
C GLN A 424 30.76 27.75 12.93
N ALA A 425 29.67 28.08 12.25
CA ALA A 425 29.07 29.41 12.24
C ALA A 425 28.50 29.85 13.60
N GLN A 426 28.31 28.93 14.57
CA GLN A 426 27.86 29.21 15.95
C GLN A 426 26.56 30.04 15.98
N ALA A 427 25.58 29.61 15.18
CA ALA A 427 24.29 30.27 15.08
C ALA A 427 23.44 29.98 16.33
N ASP A 428 22.83 31.03 16.88
CA ASP A 428 21.91 31.02 18.02
C ASP A 428 20.87 32.13 17.75
N ALA A 429 19.68 31.73 17.31
CA ALA A 429 18.68 32.65 16.76
C ALA A 429 17.86 33.41 17.83
N ASP A 430 17.72 32.89 19.05
CA ASP A 430 16.92 33.51 20.12
C ASP A 430 17.70 33.91 21.39
N ASN A 431 18.97 33.50 21.47
CA ASN A 431 20.02 33.94 22.38
C ASN A 431 19.93 33.29 23.77
N ASP A 432 19.70 31.98 23.81
CA ASP A 432 19.68 31.16 25.04
C ASP A 432 21.01 30.47 25.38
N ALA A 433 21.98 30.47 24.45
CA ALA A 433 23.28 29.80 24.47
C ALA A 433 23.31 28.29 24.15
N VAL A 434 22.30 27.77 23.46
CA VAL A 434 22.35 26.54 22.64
C VAL A 434 22.35 26.93 21.16
N GLY A 435 22.97 26.15 20.28
CA GLY A 435 23.05 26.48 18.86
C GLY A 435 21.88 25.94 18.02
N ASP A 436 21.52 26.65 16.95
CA ASP A 436 20.45 26.31 15.98
C ASP A 436 20.53 24.87 15.44
N SER A 437 21.72 24.23 15.46
CA SER A 437 21.96 22.85 15.00
C SER A 437 21.58 21.76 16.02
N CYS A 438 21.51 22.09 17.31
CA CYS A 438 21.24 21.14 18.40
C CYS A 438 20.08 21.57 19.33
N ASP A 439 19.52 22.77 19.11
CA ASP A 439 18.34 23.26 19.82
C ASP A 439 17.04 22.63 19.31
N ASN A 440 16.22 22.09 20.23
CA ASN A 440 14.88 21.57 19.95
C ASN A 440 13.78 22.63 19.94
N CYS A 441 14.09 23.90 20.23
CA CYS A 441 13.24 25.07 19.97
C CYS A 441 14.01 26.29 19.40
N PRO A 442 14.55 26.26 18.16
CA PRO A 442 15.40 27.31 17.55
C PRO A 442 14.83 28.74 17.40
N GLN A 443 13.70 29.07 18.03
CA GLN A 443 13.07 30.40 18.07
C GLN A 443 12.42 30.70 19.45
N HIS A 444 12.54 29.82 20.45
CA HIS A 444 11.89 29.89 21.77
C HIS A 444 12.81 29.41 22.92
N GLY A 445 13.93 30.10 23.10
CA GLY A 445 15.01 29.84 24.06
C GLY A 445 14.63 29.13 25.36
N ASN A 446 15.18 27.93 25.52
CA ASN A 446 14.78 26.95 26.51
C ASN A 446 15.93 26.34 27.34
N TYR A 447 17.20 26.52 26.93
CA TYR A 447 18.54 26.19 27.47
C TYR A 447 18.77 24.82 28.13
N ALA A 448 17.84 24.39 28.97
CA ALA A 448 17.78 23.04 29.51
C ALA A 448 17.31 21.99 28.49
N GLN A 449 16.97 22.38 27.25
CA GLN A 449 16.64 21.49 26.12
C GLN A 449 15.60 20.43 26.50
N ALA A 450 14.57 20.85 27.23
CA ALA A 450 13.61 19.94 27.85
C ALA A 450 12.64 19.36 26.81
N ASP A 451 12.76 18.06 26.58
CA ASP A 451 11.90 17.20 25.78
C ASP A 451 11.59 15.96 26.66
N SER A 452 10.34 15.52 26.74
CA SER A 452 9.89 14.47 27.68
C SER A 452 9.38 13.19 27.02
N ASP A 453 8.99 13.23 25.76
CA ASP A 453 8.43 12.11 24.98
C ASP A 453 9.31 11.72 23.78
N HIS A 454 10.30 12.57 23.47
CA HIS A 454 11.48 12.34 22.63
C HIS A 454 11.17 12.34 21.13
N ASP A 455 10.36 13.32 20.69
CA ASP A 455 10.07 13.55 19.27
C ASP A 455 11.03 14.53 18.57
N GLY A 456 11.77 15.35 19.33
CA GLY A 456 12.68 16.38 18.83
C GLY A 456 12.15 17.82 18.89
N VAL A 457 10.99 18.09 19.50
CA VAL A 457 10.43 19.42 19.76
C VAL A 457 10.53 19.73 21.25
N GLY A 458 11.05 20.90 21.61
CA GLY A 458 11.21 21.27 23.02
C GLY A 458 9.94 21.80 23.68
N HIS A 459 9.82 21.60 25.00
CA HIS A 459 8.72 22.05 25.88
C HIS A 459 8.39 23.56 25.85
N ALA A 460 9.22 24.38 25.20
CA ALA A 460 9.01 25.81 25.05
C ALA A 460 8.29 26.21 23.75
N CYS A 461 8.23 25.31 22.77
CA CYS A 461 7.65 25.52 21.45
C CYS A 461 6.71 24.38 20.99
N ASP A 462 6.79 23.22 21.63
CA ASP A 462 5.89 22.09 21.49
C ASP A 462 4.48 22.41 22.02
N LEU A 463 3.46 22.06 21.24
CA LEU A 463 2.04 22.20 21.56
C LEU A 463 1.48 20.94 22.27
N CYS A 464 2.22 19.83 22.26
CA CYS A 464 1.93 18.58 22.97
C CYS A 464 3.09 18.03 23.84
N PRO A 465 3.62 18.75 24.88
CA PRO A 465 4.79 18.40 25.73
C PRO A 465 4.90 17.01 26.40
N PHE A 466 3.94 16.11 26.17
CA PHE A 466 3.90 14.74 26.70
C PHE A 466 3.30 13.72 25.71
N ALA A 467 3.10 14.08 24.44
CA ALA A 467 2.45 13.27 23.41
C ALA A 467 3.04 13.36 21.98
N ALA A 468 4.37 13.49 21.85
CA ALA A 468 5.20 13.20 20.66
C ALA A 468 4.54 13.40 19.26
N ASP A 469 4.64 14.64 18.74
CA ASP A 469 4.42 14.98 17.34
C ASP A 469 5.55 15.88 16.80
N ALA A 470 6.55 15.26 16.16
CA ALA A 470 7.64 15.96 15.47
C ALA A 470 7.19 16.87 14.29
N THR A 471 5.90 16.93 13.96
CA THR A 471 5.34 17.92 13.02
C THR A 471 4.77 19.16 13.71
N ASN A 472 4.51 19.09 15.02
CA ASN A 472 3.93 20.12 15.87
C ASN A 472 2.70 20.77 15.22
N ALA A 473 1.76 19.92 14.76
CA ALA A 473 0.61 20.32 13.96
C ALA A 473 -0.50 20.92 14.83
N ASP A 474 -1.14 21.98 14.32
CA ASP A 474 -2.22 22.74 14.95
C ASP A 474 -3.23 23.09 13.85
N GLY A 475 -4.30 22.30 13.76
CA GLY A 475 -5.25 22.29 12.66
C GLY A 475 -6.18 23.51 12.58
N ASP A 476 -6.46 24.17 13.71
CA ASP A 476 -7.43 25.26 13.83
C ASP A 476 -6.89 26.56 14.49
N ALA A 477 -5.68 26.53 15.06
CA ALA A 477 -4.93 27.60 15.71
C ALA A 477 -5.29 27.92 17.18
N ASP A 478 -5.79 26.95 17.96
CA ASP A 478 -6.07 27.07 19.39
C ASP A 478 -4.79 27.15 20.29
N ARG A 479 -3.69 26.52 19.82
CA ARG A 479 -2.37 26.25 20.47
C ARG A 479 -2.25 24.97 21.32
N ILE A 480 -2.94 23.92 20.94
CA ILE A 480 -2.81 22.54 21.42
C ILE A 480 -2.65 21.70 20.15
N GLY A 481 -1.74 20.73 20.17
CA GLY A 481 -1.39 20.02 18.93
C GLY A 481 -2.39 18.93 18.57
N ASP A 482 -2.56 18.63 17.28
CA ASP A 482 -3.51 17.65 16.70
C ASP A 482 -3.46 16.25 17.36
N VAL A 483 -2.36 15.91 18.05
CA VAL A 483 -2.12 14.60 18.70
C VAL A 483 -2.52 14.58 20.18
N CYS A 484 -2.67 15.73 20.83
CA CYS A 484 -3.12 15.85 22.23
C CYS A 484 -4.40 16.67 22.41
N ASP A 485 -4.89 17.31 21.35
CA ASP A 485 -6.18 18.00 21.31
C ASP A 485 -7.35 17.01 21.18
N ASN A 486 -8.37 17.15 22.04
CA ASN A 486 -9.61 16.37 21.99
C ASN A 486 -10.63 16.88 20.95
N CYS A 487 -10.35 17.99 20.25
CA CYS A 487 -11.14 18.56 19.17
C CYS A 487 -10.30 19.25 18.06
N ALA A 488 -9.31 18.55 17.47
CA ALA A 488 -8.32 18.98 16.44
C ALA A 488 -8.84 19.57 15.09
N ALA A 489 -9.96 20.29 15.12
CA ALA A 489 -10.57 21.09 14.05
C ALA A 489 -11.56 22.15 14.59
N VAL A 490 -11.70 22.34 15.91
CA VAL A 490 -12.71 23.21 16.58
C VAL A 490 -12.20 23.92 17.87
N ASP A 491 -11.15 24.75 17.78
CA ASP A 491 -10.74 25.86 18.69
C ASP A 491 -11.34 25.79 20.11
N ASN A 492 -10.78 24.93 20.98
CA ASN A 492 -11.21 24.75 22.37
C ASN A 492 -10.05 24.78 23.41
N PRO A 493 -9.41 25.94 23.67
CA PRO A 493 -8.19 26.04 24.50
C PRO A 493 -8.35 25.78 26.00
N ASP A 494 -9.51 25.28 26.45
CA ASP A 494 -9.73 24.77 27.80
C ASP A 494 -9.87 23.24 27.86
N GLN A 495 -9.90 22.55 26.71
CA GLN A 495 -9.97 21.08 26.57
C GLN A 495 -11.06 20.46 27.46
N ALA A 496 -12.22 21.13 27.53
CA ALA A 496 -13.37 20.63 28.26
C ALA A 496 -13.85 19.29 27.67
N ASP A 497 -13.99 18.29 28.53
CA ASP A 497 -14.54 16.96 28.25
C ASP A 497 -15.37 16.57 29.49
N ALA A 498 -16.70 16.59 29.33
CA ALA A 498 -17.65 16.48 30.42
C ALA A 498 -17.86 15.05 30.97
N ASP A 499 -17.64 14.01 30.16
CA ASP A 499 -17.91 12.61 30.54
C ASP A 499 -16.72 11.63 30.45
N ASN A 500 -15.62 12.11 29.85
CA ASN A 500 -14.25 11.58 29.89
C ASN A 500 -14.00 10.45 28.88
N ASP A 501 -14.52 10.61 27.65
CA ASP A 501 -14.32 9.69 26.52
C ASP A 501 -13.16 10.05 25.57
N ALA A 502 -12.53 11.22 25.79
CA ALA A 502 -11.47 11.85 24.98
C ALA A 502 -11.93 12.57 23.70
N VAL A 503 -13.20 12.95 23.61
CA VAL A 503 -13.73 13.98 22.70
C VAL A 503 -14.05 15.24 23.51
N GLY A 504 -13.80 16.43 22.97
CA GLY A 504 -14.10 17.68 23.68
C GLY A 504 -15.54 18.18 23.51
N ASP A 505 -16.07 18.86 24.54
CA ASP A 505 -17.39 19.50 24.62
C ASP A 505 -17.74 20.43 23.43
N SER A 506 -16.74 20.86 22.65
CA SER A 506 -16.89 21.79 21.51
C SER A 506 -17.06 21.10 20.16
N CYS A 507 -16.70 19.82 20.04
CA CYS A 507 -16.85 19.02 18.83
C CYS A 507 -17.65 17.73 19.04
N ASP A 508 -17.89 17.32 20.30
CA ASP A 508 -18.74 16.20 20.63
C ASP A 508 -20.21 16.46 20.26
N THR A 509 -20.81 15.45 19.63
CA THR A 509 -22.23 15.37 19.27
C THR A 509 -23.09 14.80 20.41
N CYS A 510 -22.49 14.29 21.50
CA CYS A 510 -23.19 13.77 22.68
C CYS A 510 -22.58 14.19 24.05
N PRO A 511 -22.41 15.50 24.41
CA PRO A 511 -21.57 16.01 25.54
C PRO A 511 -21.98 15.64 26.98
N GLY A 512 -22.13 14.35 27.26
CA GLY A 512 -22.64 13.76 28.49
C GLY A 512 -23.04 12.27 28.37
N VAL A 513 -22.76 11.62 27.23
CA VAL A 513 -23.03 10.20 26.94
C VAL A 513 -21.83 9.51 26.25
N TYR A 514 -20.70 9.38 26.97
CA TYR A 514 -19.49 8.61 26.65
C TYR A 514 -19.57 7.80 25.34
N SER A 515 -19.06 8.38 24.27
CA SER A 515 -19.09 7.86 22.91
C SER A 515 -17.94 8.48 22.10
N ASN A 516 -16.75 7.87 22.19
CA ASN A 516 -15.50 8.32 21.55
C ASN A 516 -15.47 8.18 20.01
N ASN A 517 -16.60 8.47 19.38
CA ASN A 517 -16.96 8.29 17.98
C ASN A 517 -18.19 9.17 17.68
N ASN A 518 -17.96 10.40 17.24
CA ASN A 518 -18.96 11.41 16.88
C ASN A 518 -19.60 11.05 15.52
N THR A 519 -20.20 9.86 15.42
CA THR A 519 -21.04 9.53 14.27
C THR A 519 -22.39 10.21 14.47
N ASP A 520 -22.62 11.21 13.65
CA ASP A 520 -23.93 11.73 13.27
C ASP A 520 -24.18 11.22 11.84
N SER A 521 -25.22 10.41 11.65
CA SER A 521 -25.48 9.68 10.40
C SER A 521 -26.47 10.38 9.45
N ASP A 522 -27.11 11.47 9.87
CA ASP A 522 -28.07 12.21 9.04
C ASP A 522 -27.80 13.72 8.92
N GLY A 523 -27.05 14.30 9.85
CA GLY A 523 -26.53 15.66 9.84
C GLY A 523 -27.33 16.67 10.67
N ASP A 524 -28.05 16.26 11.72
CA ASP A 524 -28.87 17.17 12.54
C ASP A 524 -28.14 17.84 13.73
N GLY A 525 -27.10 17.19 14.26
CA GLY A 525 -26.26 17.68 15.35
C GLY A 525 -26.24 16.83 16.63
N ASP A 526 -27.19 15.91 16.83
CA ASP A 526 -27.13 14.90 17.90
C ASP A 526 -26.45 13.63 17.37
N GLY A 527 -25.60 12.97 18.16
CA GLY A 527 -24.86 11.78 17.72
C GLY A 527 -25.62 10.47 17.92
N ASN A 528 -25.36 9.45 17.09
CA ASN A 528 -25.98 8.09 17.08
C ASN A 528 -26.00 7.30 18.43
N VAL A 529 -25.48 7.85 19.53
CA VAL A 529 -25.49 7.24 20.88
C VAL A 529 -26.38 8.02 21.87
N CYS A 530 -26.72 9.27 21.57
CA CYS A 530 -27.61 10.12 22.35
C CYS A 530 -28.88 10.56 21.59
N ASP A 531 -28.84 10.53 20.26
CA ASP A 531 -29.99 10.64 19.37
C ASP A 531 -30.94 9.43 19.53
N ASN A 532 -32.25 9.67 19.45
CA ASN A 532 -33.30 8.65 19.50
C ASN A 532 -33.81 8.22 18.11
N CYS A 533 -33.21 8.73 17.02
CA CYS A 533 -33.68 8.47 15.66
C CYS A 533 -32.56 8.49 14.59
N ASP A 534 -31.49 7.72 14.82
CA ASP A 534 -30.20 7.55 14.09
C ASP A 534 -30.04 7.95 12.60
N PHE A 535 -31.11 8.06 11.82
CA PHE A 535 -31.15 8.25 10.36
C PHE A 535 -32.29 9.20 9.89
N ALA A 536 -32.87 10.05 10.75
CA ALA A 536 -34.15 10.74 10.52
C ALA A 536 -34.32 12.23 10.95
N ILE A 537 -33.26 13.00 11.22
CA ILE A 537 -33.22 14.47 11.45
C ILE A 537 -34.33 15.01 12.38
N ASN A 538 -34.01 15.09 13.67
CA ASN A 538 -34.94 15.28 14.77
C ASN A 538 -34.35 16.00 15.99
N ALA A 539 -33.43 16.95 15.81
CA ALA A 539 -32.72 17.77 16.81
C ALA A 539 -33.59 18.62 17.80
N ASP A 540 -34.84 18.26 18.04
CA ASP A 540 -35.57 18.57 19.29
C ASP A 540 -35.75 17.36 20.22
N GLN A 541 -35.30 16.18 19.80
CA GLN A 541 -35.29 14.88 20.49
C GLN A 541 -36.66 14.54 21.11
N THR A 542 -37.74 14.85 20.39
CA THR A 542 -39.10 14.55 20.85
C THR A 542 -39.37 13.04 20.79
N ASP A 543 -39.68 12.48 21.97
CA ASP A 543 -40.20 11.13 22.19
C ASP A 543 -41.49 11.29 23.04
N THR A 544 -42.65 11.07 22.41
CA THR A 544 -43.96 11.38 22.98
C THR A 544 -44.47 10.34 23.98
N ASP A 545 -44.09 9.06 23.85
CA ASP A 545 -44.59 7.96 24.69
C ASP A 545 -43.55 7.30 25.62
N VAL A 546 -42.28 7.71 25.47
CA VAL A 546 -41.07 7.34 26.22
C VAL A 546 -40.65 5.87 26.09
N ASP A 547 -40.57 5.39 24.84
CA ASP A 547 -40.02 4.07 24.48
C ASP A 547 -38.55 4.04 24.04
N THR A 548 -37.94 5.22 23.88
CA THR A 548 -36.58 5.50 23.35
C THR A 548 -36.42 5.49 21.83
N VAL A 549 -37.50 5.63 21.05
CA VAL A 549 -37.47 5.98 19.63
C VAL A 549 -38.22 7.30 19.43
N GLY A 550 -37.65 8.23 18.66
CA GLY A 550 -38.26 9.56 18.50
C GLY A 550 -39.45 9.62 17.54
N ASP A 551 -40.32 10.61 17.74
CA ASP A 551 -41.52 10.91 16.93
C ASP A 551 -41.26 11.04 15.42
N ALA A 552 -39.99 11.20 15.00
CA ALA A 552 -39.56 11.37 13.61
C ALA A 552 -39.31 10.05 12.86
N CYS A 553 -38.97 8.97 13.57
CA CYS A 553 -38.66 7.66 12.98
C CYS A 553 -39.48 6.49 13.60
N ASP A 554 -40.19 6.74 14.69
CA ASP A 554 -41.13 5.80 15.28
C ASP A 554 -42.32 5.53 14.34
N ASN A 555 -42.63 4.25 14.11
CA ASN A 555 -43.80 3.80 13.37
C ASN A 555 -45.10 3.70 14.19
N CYS A 556 -45.08 4.00 15.50
CA CYS A 556 -46.27 4.21 16.32
C CYS A 556 -46.12 5.31 17.41
N PRO A 557 -45.98 6.62 17.07
CA PRO A 557 -45.64 7.77 17.97
C PRO A 557 -46.52 8.10 19.19
N LEU A 558 -47.32 7.16 19.69
CA LEU A 558 -48.30 7.28 20.77
C LEU A 558 -48.48 5.97 21.59
N ASP A 559 -47.78 4.88 21.26
CA ASP A 559 -48.17 3.50 21.64
C ASP A 559 -47.05 2.51 22.10
N TYR A 560 -45.80 2.92 22.36
CA TYR A 560 -44.67 2.14 22.92
C TYR A 560 -44.41 0.80 22.20
N ASN A 561 -43.38 0.77 21.35
CA ASN A 561 -43.09 -0.27 20.36
C ASN A 561 -41.61 -0.55 20.08
N GLN A 562 -40.65 0.02 20.84
CA GLN A 562 -39.16 0.04 20.78
C GLN A 562 -38.43 -0.94 19.84
N GLY A 563 -38.92 -2.17 19.65
CA GLY A 563 -38.47 -3.06 18.59
C GLY A 563 -38.87 -2.65 17.16
N GLN A 564 -39.66 -1.57 16.99
CA GLN A 564 -40.07 -0.95 15.72
C GLN A 564 -40.59 -1.94 14.68
N THR A 565 -41.25 -3.02 15.13
CA THR A 565 -41.68 -4.12 14.26
C THR A 565 -42.83 -3.67 13.36
N ASN A 566 -42.60 -3.78 12.05
CA ASN A 566 -43.62 -3.67 11.01
C ASN A 566 -43.47 -4.92 10.11
N THR A 567 -44.50 -5.77 10.10
CA THR A 567 -44.47 -7.13 9.54
C THR A 567 -44.75 -7.17 8.02
N ASP A 568 -45.39 -6.16 7.44
CA ASP A 568 -45.78 -6.12 6.03
C ASP A 568 -45.13 -4.99 5.18
N GLY A 569 -44.59 -3.96 5.82
CA GLY A 569 -43.83 -2.86 5.21
C GLY A 569 -44.62 -1.58 4.91
N ASP A 570 -45.73 -1.36 5.62
CA ASP A 570 -46.61 -0.18 5.58
C ASP A 570 -45.98 1.08 6.27
N VAL A 571 -46.79 2.07 6.68
CA VAL A 571 -46.38 3.27 7.43
C VAL A 571 -46.59 3.14 8.95
N ASP A 572 -47.55 2.33 9.40
CA ASP A 572 -47.88 2.12 10.81
C ASP A 572 -47.21 0.83 11.33
N GLY A 573 -46.74 0.77 12.58
CA GLY A 573 -46.13 -0.44 13.16
C GLY A 573 -47.13 -1.48 13.66
N ASP A 574 -46.71 -2.75 13.82
CA ASP A 574 -47.49 -3.89 14.34
C ASP A 574 -48.26 -3.61 15.65
N ARG A 575 -47.85 -2.56 16.37
CA ARG A 575 -48.35 -2.16 17.67
C ARG A 575 -49.54 -1.20 17.62
N CYS A 576 -49.68 -0.43 16.54
CA CYS A 576 -50.73 0.58 16.34
C CYS A 576 -51.56 0.36 15.07
N ASP A 577 -51.01 -0.35 14.09
CA ASP A 577 -51.74 -0.80 12.90
C ASP A 577 -52.92 -1.73 13.28
N VAL A 578 -53.99 -1.61 12.50
CA VAL A 578 -55.22 -2.39 12.58
C VAL A 578 -55.13 -3.72 11.83
N CYS A 579 -54.18 -3.89 10.90
CA CYS A 579 -54.04 -5.09 10.06
C CYS A 579 -52.58 -5.56 9.83
N PRO A 580 -51.79 -5.99 10.86
CA PRO A 580 -50.31 -6.16 10.79
C PRO A 580 -49.73 -7.27 9.89
N THR A 581 -50.39 -7.61 8.80
CA THR A 581 -50.01 -8.59 7.78
C THR A 581 -50.51 -8.22 6.36
N ASN A 582 -51.08 -7.02 6.17
CA ASN A 582 -51.58 -6.53 4.89
C ASN A 582 -51.32 -5.00 4.73
N PRO A 583 -50.36 -4.58 3.89
CA PRO A 583 -49.82 -3.21 3.88
C PRO A 583 -50.68 -2.24 3.07
N GLY A 584 -51.94 -2.11 3.47
CA GLY A 584 -52.92 -1.20 2.89
C GLY A 584 -53.37 -0.19 3.94
N ALA A 585 -53.77 1.00 3.48
CA ALA A 585 -54.44 1.93 4.39
C ALA A 585 -55.81 1.38 4.83
N SER A 586 -56.07 1.43 6.14
CA SER A 586 -57.35 1.11 6.79
C SER A 586 -58.58 1.47 5.94
N LEU A 587 -59.44 0.49 5.71
CA LEU A 587 -60.70 0.62 4.95
C LEU A 587 -61.90 0.85 5.88
N GLY A 588 -61.72 0.62 7.18
CA GLY A 588 -62.71 0.72 8.25
C GLY A 588 -63.40 -0.62 8.57
N ASP A 589 -64.14 -0.62 9.67
CA ASP A 589 -65.02 -1.70 10.14
C ASP A 589 -66.50 -1.31 9.88
N PRO A 590 -67.05 -1.56 8.67
CA PRO A 590 -68.45 -1.26 8.35
C PRO A 590 -69.48 -2.20 9.00
N GLU A 591 -69.10 -3.41 9.44
CA GLU A 591 -70.00 -4.34 10.15
C GLU A 591 -70.14 -4.05 11.65
N GLY A 592 -69.16 -3.36 12.25
CA GLY A 592 -69.06 -3.13 13.70
C GLY A 592 -68.59 -4.37 14.46
N ASP A 593 -67.66 -5.10 13.86
CA ASP A 593 -67.22 -6.46 14.17
C ASP A 593 -65.94 -6.52 15.02
N GLY A 594 -65.04 -5.56 14.84
CA GLY A 594 -63.73 -5.48 15.49
C GLY A 594 -62.52 -5.68 14.58
N PHE A 595 -62.72 -6.01 13.31
CA PHE A 595 -61.66 -6.13 12.29
C PHE A 595 -61.88 -5.11 11.17
N ASP A 596 -60.81 -4.59 10.58
CA ASP A 596 -60.89 -3.70 9.42
C ASP A 596 -61.10 -4.52 8.13
N SER A 597 -61.93 -4.03 7.22
CA SER A 597 -62.24 -4.63 5.91
C SER A 597 -61.01 -4.96 5.04
N LEU A 598 -59.82 -4.47 5.40
CA LEU A 598 -58.55 -4.82 4.78
C LEU A 598 -58.01 -6.22 5.18
N CYS A 599 -58.23 -6.66 6.43
CA CYS A 599 -57.75 -7.95 6.95
C CYS A 599 -58.86 -8.86 7.51
N ASP A 600 -60.10 -8.40 7.50
CA ASP A 600 -61.29 -9.22 7.71
C ASP A 600 -61.46 -10.25 6.56
N ASN A 601 -61.69 -11.54 6.90
CA ASN A 601 -62.01 -12.58 5.93
C ASN A 601 -63.49 -12.61 5.49
N CYS A 602 -64.34 -11.75 6.05
CA CYS A 602 -65.69 -11.46 5.54
C CYS A 602 -66.08 -9.96 5.58
N PRO A 603 -65.44 -9.04 4.80
CA PRO A 603 -65.55 -7.56 4.87
C PRO A 603 -66.93 -6.87 4.66
N ASN A 604 -68.02 -7.63 4.76
CA ASN A 604 -69.41 -7.16 4.74
C ASN A 604 -70.31 -7.95 5.73
N THR A 605 -69.77 -8.85 6.59
CA THR A 605 -70.54 -9.88 7.32
C THR A 605 -69.89 -10.29 8.66
N HIS A 606 -70.08 -9.45 9.69
CA HIS A 606 -69.70 -9.67 11.10
C HIS A 606 -69.44 -11.15 11.50
N ASN A 607 -68.17 -11.47 11.73
CA ASN A 607 -67.52 -12.78 11.79
C ASN A 607 -66.41 -12.90 12.86
N ALA A 608 -66.17 -11.88 13.69
CA ALA A 608 -65.26 -11.58 14.83
C ALA A 608 -64.46 -12.69 15.58
N GLY A 609 -64.63 -13.97 15.26
CA GLY A 609 -63.65 -15.01 15.49
C GLY A 609 -62.71 -15.27 14.30
N GLN A 610 -62.87 -14.57 13.16
CA GLN A 610 -62.07 -14.71 11.92
C GLN A 610 -61.81 -16.19 11.55
N GLY A 611 -62.89 -16.97 11.56
CA GLY A 611 -62.84 -18.40 11.26
C GLY A 611 -62.73 -18.62 9.75
N ASP A 612 -61.71 -19.38 9.35
CA ASP A 612 -61.50 -19.96 8.02
C ASP A 612 -61.08 -21.42 8.30
N ARG A 613 -61.81 -22.39 7.75
CA ARG A 613 -61.70 -23.81 8.11
C ARG A 613 -60.81 -24.62 7.18
N ASP A 614 -60.78 -24.28 5.90
CA ASP A 614 -60.04 -25.01 4.88
C ASP A 614 -58.81 -24.24 4.34
N GLY A 615 -58.71 -22.94 4.64
CA GLY A 615 -57.55 -22.10 4.41
C GLY A 615 -57.58 -21.33 3.09
N ASP A 616 -58.76 -21.03 2.55
CA ASP A 616 -58.91 -20.35 1.25
C ASP A 616 -58.89 -18.80 1.31
N THR A 617 -58.91 -18.23 2.52
CA THR A 617 -58.99 -16.79 2.87
C THR A 617 -60.38 -16.13 2.82
N VAL A 618 -61.45 -16.89 2.61
CA VAL A 618 -62.84 -16.48 2.82
C VAL A 618 -63.35 -17.09 4.14
N GLY A 619 -64.04 -16.31 4.97
CA GLY A 619 -64.46 -16.79 6.29
C GLY A 619 -65.70 -17.68 6.30
N ASP A 620 -65.77 -18.60 7.27
CA ASP A 620 -66.86 -19.53 7.63
C ASP A 620 -68.30 -18.95 7.63
N ARG A 621 -68.46 -17.62 7.54
CA ARG A 621 -69.73 -16.89 7.57
C ARG A 621 -70.18 -16.29 6.24
N CYS A 622 -69.25 -16.06 5.33
CA CYS A 622 -69.51 -15.49 4.00
C CYS A 622 -69.15 -16.47 2.87
N ASP A 623 -68.34 -17.48 3.19
CA ASP A 623 -68.02 -18.61 2.33
C ASP A 623 -69.26 -19.48 2.01
N ASN A 624 -69.41 -19.84 0.74
CA ASN A 624 -70.44 -20.72 0.21
C ASN A 624 -70.01 -22.21 0.07
N CYS A 625 -68.76 -22.55 0.41
CA CYS A 625 -68.29 -23.93 0.62
C CYS A 625 -67.40 -24.12 1.89
N PRO A 626 -67.90 -23.91 3.15
CA PRO A 626 -67.12 -23.92 4.41
C PRO A 626 -66.36 -25.19 4.86
N ASP A 627 -66.09 -26.11 3.95
CA ASP A 627 -65.28 -27.33 4.12
C ASP A 627 -64.49 -27.70 2.82
N LEU A 628 -64.48 -26.84 1.78
CA LEU A 628 -63.82 -27.06 0.48
C LEU A 628 -63.42 -25.76 -0.26
N ALA A 629 -62.22 -25.26 0.07
CA ALA A 629 -61.54 -24.08 -0.46
C ALA A 629 -61.86 -23.68 -1.92
N ASN A 630 -62.46 -22.49 -2.09
CA ASN A 630 -62.95 -21.95 -3.35
C ASN A 630 -62.94 -20.40 -3.40
N LEU A 631 -61.77 -19.77 -3.26
CA LEU A 631 -61.57 -18.31 -3.16
C LEU A 631 -62.26 -17.43 -4.23
N ASP A 632 -62.65 -17.97 -5.39
CA ASP A 632 -63.45 -17.20 -6.37
C ASP A 632 -64.94 -17.08 -6.01
N GLN A 633 -65.39 -17.83 -5.00
CA GLN A 633 -66.75 -17.94 -4.47
C GLN A 633 -67.80 -18.16 -5.57
N ALA A 634 -67.40 -18.84 -6.65
CA ALA A 634 -68.23 -19.06 -7.82
C ALA A 634 -69.54 -19.81 -7.48
N ASN A 635 -70.65 -19.34 -8.04
CA ASN A 635 -71.99 -19.91 -7.85
C ASN A 635 -72.76 -19.75 -9.18
N ASP A 636 -72.78 -20.83 -9.98
CA ASP A 636 -73.13 -20.80 -11.40
C ASP A 636 -74.65 -20.72 -11.69
N ASP A 637 -75.51 -21.21 -10.78
CA ASP A 637 -76.97 -21.16 -10.90
C ASP A 637 -77.65 -20.17 -9.92
N GLY A 638 -77.00 -19.84 -8.80
CA GLY A 638 -77.37 -18.76 -7.91
C GLY A 638 -78.12 -19.17 -6.64
N ASP A 639 -77.82 -20.33 -6.03
CA ASP A 639 -78.35 -20.69 -4.71
C ASP A 639 -77.49 -20.20 -3.52
N ILE A 640 -77.27 -20.99 -2.46
CA ILE A 640 -76.37 -20.65 -1.33
C ILE A 640 -75.09 -21.49 -1.26
N ILE A 641 -74.94 -22.47 -2.16
CA ILE A 641 -73.81 -23.40 -2.20
C ILE A 641 -72.86 -22.97 -3.33
N GLY A 642 -71.56 -23.08 -3.12
CA GLY A 642 -70.57 -22.79 -4.15
C GLY A 642 -70.45 -23.90 -5.19
N THR A 643 -70.16 -23.52 -6.44
CA THR A 643 -69.94 -24.40 -7.60
C THR A 643 -68.83 -25.44 -7.35
N ALA A 644 -67.93 -25.18 -6.38
CA ALA A 644 -66.87 -26.09 -5.99
C ALA A 644 -67.35 -27.30 -5.17
N CYS A 645 -68.40 -27.13 -4.35
CA CYS A 645 -68.91 -28.15 -3.44
C CYS A 645 -70.34 -28.60 -3.75
N ASP A 646 -71.07 -27.93 -4.65
CA ASP A 646 -72.42 -28.30 -5.05
C ASP A 646 -72.50 -29.69 -5.72
N LEU A 647 -73.41 -30.52 -5.22
CA LEU A 647 -73.69 -31.87 -5.69
C LEU A 647 -74.89 -31.92 -6.66
N CYS A 648 -75.57 -30.80 -6.93
CA CYS A 648 -76.68 -30.66 -7.89
C CYS A 648 -76.48 -29.57 -8.98
N PRO A 649 -75.30 -29.43 -9.60
CA PRO A 649 -74.93 -28.28 -10.44
C PRO A 649 -75.91 -27.97 -11.57
N GLY A 650 -76.41 -26.73 -11.56
CA GLY A 650 -77.38 -26.19 -12.51
C GLY A 650 -78.82 -26.16 -11.97
N LEU A 651 -79.04 -26.40 -10.68
CA LEU A 651 -80.35 -26.54 -10.04
C LEU A 651 -80.36 -25.82 -8.68
N LEU A 652 -81.35 -24.95 -8.47
CA LEU A 652 -81.51 -24.16 -7.23
C LEU A 652 -81.94 -25.04 -6.05
N PHE A 653 -81.00 -25.76 -5.43
CA PHE A 653 -81.18 -26.76 -4.39
C PHE A 653 -80.14 -26.61 -3.26
N ASN A 654 -80.46 -25.74 -2.30
CA ASN A 654 -79.71 -25.39 -1.08
C ASN A 654 -79.39 -26.56 -0.10
N SER A 655 -79.02 -27.76 -0.56
CA SER A 655 -78.91 -28.98 0.25
C SER A 655 -78.03 -30.07 -0.39
N ASN A 656 -76.74 -30.06 -0.10
CA ASN A 656 -75.77 -31.15 -0.37
C ASN A 656 -75.98 -32.41 0.52
N ILE A 657 -77.23 -32.85 0.71
CA ILE A 657 -77.53 -34.11 1.40
C ILE A 657 -77.50 -35.22 0.36
N ASP A 658 -76.39 -35.96 0.30
CA ASP A 658 -76.25 -37.23 -0.42
C ASP A 658 -76.46 -38.36 0.59
N THR A 659 -77.56 -39.12 0.45
CA THR A 659 -77.94 -40.18 1.40
C THR A 659 -77.19 -41.50 1.19
N ASP A 660 -76.61 -41.77 0.01
CA ASP A 660 -75.99 -43.08 -0.28
C ASP A 660 -74.51 -43.06 -0.74
N GLY A 661 -74.01 -41.89 -1.15
CA GLY A 661 -72.61 -41.62 -1.47
C GLY A 661 -72.23 -41.72 -2.95
N ASP A 662 -73.18 -41.56 -3.90
CA ASP A 662 -72.89 -41.55 -5.34
C ASP A 662 -72.12 -40.29 -5.81
N GLY A 663 -72.17 -39.19 -5.03
CA GLY A 663 -71.61 -37.89 -5.40
C GLY A 663 -72.64 -36.88 -5.94
N ARG A 664 -73.93 -37.13 -5.72
CA ARG A 664 -75.07 -36.25 -6.02
C ARG A 664 -75.97 -36.18 -4.80
N ALA A 665 -76.59 -35.03 -4.58
CA ALA A 665 -77.53 -34.89 -3.47
C ALA A 665 -78.93 -35.40 -3.85
N ASP A 666 -79.66 -35.87 -2.84
CA ASP A 666 -81.04 -36.39 -2.91
C ASP A 666 -82.01 -35.54 -3.77
N PRO A 667 -81.92 -34.19 -3.83
CA PRO A 667 -82.80 -33.39 -4.70
C PRO A 667 -82.62 -33.60 -6.21
N CYS A 668 -81.47 -34.12 -6.65
CA CYS A 668 -81.15 -34.34 -8.06
C CYS A 668 -80.72 -35.79 -8.41
N ASP A 669 -80.62 -36.67 -7.43
CA ASP A 669 -80.45 -38.12 -7.61
C ASP A 669 -81.81 -38.82 -7.87
N ASN A 670 -81.92 -39.53 -8.99
CA ASN A 670 -83.12 -40.30 -9.36
C ASN A 670 -83.25 -41.68 -8.66
N CYS A 671 -82.27 -42.07 -7.85
CA CYS A 671 -82.24 -43.30 -7.06
C CYS A 671 -81.56 -43.11 -5.68
N SER A 672 -81.95 -42.06 -4.94
CA SER A 672 -81.40 -41.52 -3.66
C SER A 672 -81.33 -42.44 -2.41
N LEU A 673 -81.13 -43.74 -2.62
CA LEU A 673 -80.95 -44.80 -1.64
C LEU A 673 -80.05 -45.95 -2.16
N VAL A 674 -79.62 -45.96 -3.43
CA VAL A 674 -78.95 -47.09 -4.12
C VAL A 674 -77.88 -46.73 -5.17
N SER A 675 -77.17 -45.61 -5.01
CA SER A 675 -75.85 -45.27 -5.59
C SER A 675 -75.60 -45.73 -7.04
N PRO A 676 -76.26 -45.11 -8.03
CA PRO A 676 -76.15 -45.49 -9.44
C PRO A 676 -74.91 -44.87 -10.11
N ALA A 677 -74.09 -45.68 -10.77
CA ALA A 677 -72.81 -45.19 -11.36
C ALA A 677 -72.94 -44.18 -12.51
N ASP A 678 -74.14 -43.97 -13.06
CA ASP A 678 -74.39 -43.15 -14.26
C ASP A 678 -75.76 -42.43 -14.30
N GLN A 679 -76.57 -42.52 -13.23
CA GLN A 679 -77.95 -41.98 -13.17
C GLN A 679 -78.85 -42.42 -14.36
N ALA A 680 -78.60 -43.59 -14.95
CA ALA A 680 -79.37 -44.08 -16.09
C ALA A 680 -80.88 -44.14 -15.82
N ASN A 681 -81.67 -43.69 -16.79
CA ASN A 681 -83.13 -43.65 -16.75
C ASN A 681 -83.63 -43.75 -18.20
N ALA A 682 -84.02 -44.96 -18.62
CA ALA A 682 -84.21 -45.32 -20.01
C ALA A 682 -85.58 -44.92 -20.60
N ASP A 683 -86.58 -44.65 -19.77
CA ASP A 683 -87.92 -44.23 -20.20
C ASP A 683 -88.31 -42.79 -19.82
N GLY A 684 -87.57 -42.16 -18.90
CA GLY A 684 -87.68 -40.75 -18.55
C GLY A 684 -88.68 -40.43 -17.44
N ASP A 685 -88.99 -41.36 -16.52
CA ASP A 685 -89.76 -41.04 -15.30
C ASP A 685 -88.90 -40.47 -14.16
N GLN A 686 -89.39 -40.52 -12.91
CA GLN A 686 -88.72 -39.96 -11.73
C GLN A 686 -87.77 -40.95 -11.01
N TYR A 687 -87.73 -42.22 -11.43
CA TYR A 687 -86.88 -43.27 -10.90
C TYR A 687 -85.81 -43.66 -11.92
N GLY A 688 -84.57 -43.91 -11.49
CA GLY A 688 -83.52 -44.47 -12.35
C GLY A 688 -83.61 -45.99 -12.54
N ASP A 689 -82.95 -46.49 -13.58
CA ASP A 689 -82.97 -47.89 -14.03
C ASP A 689 -82.57 -48.92 -12.95
N LEU A 690 -81.83 -48.48 -11.93
CA LEU A 690 -81.35 -49.32 -10.82
C LEU A 690 -82.31 -49.40 -9.63
N CYS A 691 -83.23 -48.43 -9.48
CA CYS A 691 -84.23 -48.43 -8.42
C CYS A 691 -85.66 -48.66 -8.92
N ASP A 692 -85.94 -48.45 -10.21
CA ASP A 692 -87.25 -48.70 -10.81
C ASP A 692 -87.57 -50.20 -10.97
N LYS A 693 -88.86 -50.54 -10.81
CA LYS A 693 -89.44 -51.87 -11.03
C LYS A 693 -89.98 -52.06 -12.44
N CYS A 694 -90.03 -51.02 -13.27
CA CYS A 694 -90.45 -51.08 -14.66
C CYS A 694 -89.51 -50.34 -15.66
N PRO A 695 -88.16 -50.56 -15.69
CA PRO A 695 -87.16 -49.61 -16.28
C PRO A 695 -87.20 -49.34 -17.79
N ASN A 696 -88.30 -49.65 -18.46
CA ASN A 696 -88.57 -49.43 -19.88
C ASN A 696 -90.04 -48.98 -20.10
N LYS A 697 -90.76 -48.55 -19.04
CA LYS A 697 -92.21 -48.28 -19.04
C LYS A 697 -92.68 -47.29 -17.95
N SER A 698 -92.14 -46.08 -18.02
CA SER A 698 -92.52 -44.82 -17.36
C SER A 698 -93.79 -44.87 -16.50
N SER A 699 -93.58 -44.76 -15.19
CA SER A 699 -94.57 -44.76 -14.13
C SER A 699 -94.33 -43.58 -13.17
N ASN A 700 -95.41 -43.01 -12.62
CA ASN A 700 -95.28 -42.05 -11.50
C ASN A 700 -95.31 -42.74 -10.12
N ASN A 701 -95.20 -44.06 -10.08
CA ASN A 701 -95.30 -44.86 -8.87
C ASN A 701 -94.62 -46.25 -9.05
N ASN A 702 -93.56 -46.48 -8.28
CA ASN A 702 -92.77 -47.69 -8.26
C ASN A 702 -93.40 -48.80 -7.37
N THR A 703 -94.68 -49.15 -7.62
CA THR A 703 -95.42 -50.17 -6.85
C THR A 703 -95.31 -51.56 -7.47
N ASP A 704 -95.01 -52.52 -6.62
CA ASP A 704 -94.90 -53.97 -6.82
C ASP A 704 -95.83 -54.61 -5.76
N THR A 705 -96.87 -55.34 -6.18
CA THR A 705 -98.04 -55.68 -5.32
C THR A 705 -98.03 -57.10 -4.76
N ASP A 706 -97.50 -58.07 -5.50
CA ASP A 706 -97.31 -59.44 -5.04
C ASP A 706 -95.87 -59.75 -4.60
N GLY A 707 -94.92 -58.84 -4.89
CA GLY A 707 -93.55 -58.88 -4.38
C GLY A 707 -92.57 -59.63 -5.28
N ASP A 708 -92.89 -59.83 -6.56
CA ASP A 708 -92.10 -60.69 -7.46
C ASP A 708 -90.82 -60.02 -8.01
N GLY A 709 -90.79 -58.68 -8.03
CA GLY A 709 -89.69 -57.88 -8.60
C GLY A 709 -90.08 -56.99 -9.78
N VAL A 710 -91.23 -57.20 -10.40
CA VAL A 710 -91.78 -56.44 -11.53
C VAL A 710 -92.83 -55.46 -11.02
N GLY A 711 -92.85 -54.23 -11.55
CA GLY A 711 -93.83 -53.23 -11.12
C GLY A 711 -95.20 -53.45 -11.75
N ASN A 712 -96.28 -53.15 -11.03
CA ASN A 712 -97.68 -53.28 -11.45
C ASN A 712 -97.99 -52.73 -12.86
N VAL A 713 -97.22 -51.76 -13.33
CA VAL A 713 -97.42 -51.08 -14.62
C VAL A 713 -96.88 -51.92 -15.77
N CYS A 714 -95.80 -52.68 -15.59
CA CYS A 714 -95.16 -53.53 -16.59
C CYS A 714 -95.52 -55.02 -16.46
N ASP A 715 -96.03 -55.42 -15.29
CA ASP A 715 -96.46 -56.78 -14.95
C ASP A 715 -97.74 -57.25 -15.69
N ASN A 716 -97.72 -58.47 -16.24
CA ASN A 716 -98.85 -59.15 -16.88
C ASN A 716 -99.67 -60.07 -15.95
N CYS A 717 -99.27 -60.26 -14.69
CA CYS A 717 -100.03 -60.94 -13.64
C CYS A 717 -99.91 -60.24 -12.26
N SER A 718 -100.06 -58.91 -12.20
CA SER A 718 -99.99 -57.99 -11.01
C SER A 718 -100.67 -58.32 -9.66
N LEU A 719 -101.14 -59.56 -9.46
CA LEU A 719 -101.68 -60.12 -8.23
C LEU A 719 -101.20 -61.59 -7.98
N VAL A 720 -100.35 -62.15 -8.86
CA VAL A 720 -99.95 -63.56 -8.95
C VAL A 720 -98.50 -63.68 -9.45
N ALA A 721 -97.56 -63.33 -8.56
CA ALA A 721 -96.11 -63.30 -8.73
C ALA A 721 -95.54 -64.28 -9.79
N ASN A 722 -95.04 -63.72 -10.89
CA ASN A 722 -94.55 -64.43 -12.06
C ASN A 722 -93.34 -63.72 -12.73
N ALA A 723 -92.26 -63.45 -11.98
CA ALA A 723 -91.15 -62.57 -12.39
C ALA A 723 -90.39 -62.95 -13.70
N ASN A 724 -90.73 -64.06 -14.35
CA ASN A 724 -90.31 -64.38 -15.71
C ASN A 724 -91.20 -63.74 -16.81
N GLN A 725 -92.33 -63.14 -16.42
CA GLN A 725 -93.35 -62.48 -17.25
C GLN A 725 -93.82 -63.32 -18.45
N SER A 726 -93.84 -64.65 -18.25
CA SER A 726 -94.17 -65.61 -19.31
C SER A 726 -95.62 -65.50 -19.75
N ASN A 727 -95.85 -65.54 -21.06
CA ASN A 727 -97.13 -65.37 -21.73
C ASN A 727 -97.00 -66.04 -23.12
N VAL A 728 -97.51 -67.27 -23.24
CA VAL A 728 -97.23 -68.18 -24.37
C VAL A 728 -98.10 -67.90 -25.60
N ASP A 729 -99.31 -67.38 -25.42
CA ASP A 729 -100.28 -67.13 -26.48
C ASP A 729 -100.35 -65.65 -26.92
N HIS A 730 -99.64 -64.77 -26.21
CA HIS A 730 -99.56 -63.32 -26.38
C HIS A 730 -100.87 -62.57 -26.07
N ASP A 731 -101.59 -63.04 -25.05
CA ASP A 731 -102.74 -62.39 -24.40
C ASP A 731 -102.35 -61.16 -23.53
N LEU A 732 -103.28 -60.58 -22.77
CA LEU A 732 -102.98 -59.56 -21.75
C LEU A 732 -102.63 -60.14 -20.38
N ASN A 733 -102.96 -61.41 -20.13
CA ASN A 733 -102.68 -62.10 -18.87
C ASN A 733 -101.43 -62.98 -19.08
N GLY A 734 -100.54 -63.09 -18.09
CA GLY A 734 -99.42 -64.05 -18.15
C GLY A 734 -99.85 -65.48 -17.82
N ASP A 735 -99.00 -66.46 -18.17
CA ASP A 735 -99.26 -67.90 -17.99
C ASP A 735 -99.63 -68.30 -16.53
N ALA A 736 -99.24 -67.47 -15.56
CA ALA A 736 -99.49 -67.70 -14.13
C ALA A 736 -100.89 -67.28 -13.65
N CYS A 737 -101.58 -66.43 -14.42
CA CYS A 737 -102.91 -65.90 -14.11
C CYS A 737 -103.92 -66.10 -15.26
N ASP A 738 -103.58 -66.97 -16.21
CA ASP A 738 -104.37 -67.28 -17.40
C ASP A 738 -105.05 -68.67 -17.30
N ASN A 739 -106.38 -68.71 -17.42
CA ASN A 739 -107.16 -69.96 -17.48
C ASN A 739 -107.22 -70.62 -18.86
N CYS A 740 -106.53 -70.10 -19.89
CA CYS A 740 -106.27 -70.79 -21.15
C CYS A 740 -104.86 -70.50 -21.69
N VAL A 741 -103.80 -70.86 -20.95
CA VAL A 741 -102.33 -70.66 -21.18
C VAL A 741 -101.80 -70.88 -22.63
N THR A 742 -102.59 -71.41 -23.55
CA THR A 742 -102.22 -71.62 -24.96
C THR A 742 -103.26 -71.12 -25.99
N VAL A 743 -104.34 -70.45 -25.57
CA VAL A 743 -105.52 -70.12 -26.40
C VAL A 743 -106.17 -68.78 -26.02
N TYR A 744 -105.71 -67.71 -26.68
CA TYR A 744 -106.14 -66.29 -26.54
C TYR A 744 -107.57 -66.07 -26.03
N ASN A 745 -107.68 -65.69 -24.75
CA ASN A 745 -108.92 -65.67 -23.97
C ASN A 745 -109.16 -64.39 -23.15
N LYS A 746 -108.31 -63.34 -23.27
CA LYS A 746 -108.30 -61.97 -22.69
C LYS A 746 -109.23 -61.60 -21.53
N ASN A 747 -110.51 -61.90 -21.66
CA ASN A 747 -111.51 -61.68 -20.62
C ASN A 747 -111.52 -62.74 -19.51
N GLN A 748 -110.62 -63.74 -19.54
CA GLN A 748 -110.43 -64.78 -18.50
C GLN A 748 -111.75 -65.45 -18.09
N ALA A 749 -112.68 -65.56 -19.04
CA ALA A 749 -114.02 -66.02 -18.72
C ALA A 749 -114.05 -67.54 -18.64
N ASP A 750 -114.51 -68.01 -17.50
CA ASP A 750 -114.86 -69.37 -17.11
C ASP A 750 -116.35 -69.29 -16.66
N THR A 751 -117.20 -70.23 -17.10
CA THR A 751 -118.67 -70.15 -16.94
C THR A 751 -119.21 -71.05 -15.82
N ASP A 752 -118.65 -72.24 -15.65
CA ASP A 752 -119.05 -73.23 -14.65
C ASP A 752 -118.09 -73.33 -13.46
N LEU A 753 -116.97 -72.62 -13.52
CA LEU A 753 -116.01 -72.31 -12.46
C LEU A 753 -115.14 -73.49 -12.03
N ASP A 754 -114.63 -74.23 -13.01
CA ASP A 754 -113.77 -75.41 -12.80
C ASP A 754 -112.26 -75.14 -12.89
N GLY A 755 -111.87 -74.05 -13.57
CA GLY A 755 -110.48 -73.63 -13.75
C GLY A 755 -110.02 -73.53 -15.20
N ASP A 756 -110.71 -74.16 -16.16
CA ASP A 756 -110.46 -73.99 -17.59
C ASP A 756 -111.32 -72.85 -18.17
N GLY A 757 -110.74 -71.97 -18.98
CA GLY A 757 -111.48 -70.89 -19.62
C GLY A 757 -112.35 -71.38 -20.78
N ASN A 758 -113.47 -70.68 -21.05
CA ASN A 758 -114.46 -70.90 -22.14
C ASN A 758 -113.89 -70.92 -23.58
N LYS A 759 -112.56 -70.89 -23.76
CA LYS A 759 -111.82 -70.92 -25.02
C LYS A 759 -111.02 -72.19 -25.24
N CYS A 760 -110.59 -72.84 -24.16
CA CYS A 760 -109.83 -74.07 -24.15
C CYS A 760 -110.65 -75.25 -23.62
N ASP A 761 -111.62 -74.96 -22.75
CA ASP A 761 -112.65 -75.87 -22.27
C ASP A 761 -113.54 -76.43 -23.40
N ASN A 762 -113.73 -77.75 -23.41
CA ASN A 762 -114.52 -78.50 -24.39
C ASN A 762 -115.97 -78.80 -23.94
N CYS A 763 -116.40 -78.34 -22.75
CA CYS A 763 -117.76 -78.48 -22.24
C CYS A 763 -118.49 -77.20 -21.80
N VAL A 764 -117.82 -76.11 -21.40
CA VAL A 764 -118.29 -74.69 -21.37
C VAL A 764 -119.47 -74.37 -20.43
N ASN A 765 -120.19 -75.38 -19.93
CA ASN A 765 -121.37 -75.29 -19.07
C ASN A 765 -121.50 -76.50 -18.12
N THR A 766 -120.51 -77.40 -18.13
CA THR A 766 -120.46 -78.68 -17.42
C THR A 766 -119.02 -78.98 -17.01
N ALA A 767 -118.57 -78.37 -15.92
CA ALA A 767 -117.25 -78.52 -15.27
C ALA A 767 -116.63 -79.92 -15.41
N ASN A 768 -115.49 -80.00 -16.10
CA ASN A 768 -114.83 -81.22 -16.53
C ASN A 768 -113.30 -81.10 -16.67
N ALA A 769 -112.60 -80.42 -15.75
CA ALA A 769 -111.14 -80.17 -15.66
C ALA A 769 -110.12 -81.33 -15.85
N ASP A 770 -110.50 -82.49 -16.41
CA ASP A 770 -109.59 -83.39 -17.13
C ASP A 770 -109.59 -83.19 -18.67
N GLN A 771 -110.54 -82.42 -19.19
CA GLN A 771 -110.74 -82.05 -20.60
C GLN A 771 -110.71 -83.25 -21.57
N LEU A 772 -111.15 -84.42 -21.10
CA LEU A 772 -111.11 -85.64 -21.90
C LEU A 772 -112.13 -85.66 -23.05
N ASN A 773 -111.70 -86.26 -24.16
CA ASN A 773 -112.51 -86.69 -25.29
C ASN A 773 -112.03 -88.11 -25.66
N SER A 774 -112.94 -89.08 -25.69
CA SER A 774 -112.65 -90.51 -25.75
C SER A 774 -112.92 -91.16 -27.11
N GLU A 775 -113.56 -90.48 -28.07
CA GLU A 775 -113.73 -91.06 -29.41
C GLU A 775 -112.41 -91.26 -30.16
N VAL A 776 -112.28 -92.36 -30.89
CA VAL A 776 -111.11 -92.60 -31.76
C VAL A 776 -111.57 -92.97 -33.17
N PRO A 777 -111.27 -92.15 -34.21
CA PRO A 777 -110.48 -90.91 -34.17
C PRO A 777 -111.29 -89.66 -33.73
N THR A 778 -110.61 -88.78 -32.99
CA THR A 778 -111.10 -87.52 -32.38
C THR A 778 -111.47 -86.46 -33.45
N THR A 779 -112.57 -86.64 -34.16
CA THR A 779 -113.12 -85.60 -35.07
C THR A 779 -114.29 -84.82 -34.47
N ASP A 780 -114.76 -85.19 -33.28
CA ASP A 780 -115.64 -84.37 -32.46
C ASP A 780 -114.82 -83.42 -31.57
N PRO A 781 -115.31 -82.20 -31.26
CA PRO A 781 -114.64 -81.27 -30.35
C PRO A 781 -115.37 -81.15 -28.99
N GLN A 782 -116.37 -81.97 -28.72
CA GLN A 782 -117.12 -81.99 -27.47
C GLN A 782 -116.42 -82.90 -26.45
N GLY A 783 -116.42 -82.54 -25.15
CA GLY A 783 -115.82 -83.38 -24.11
C GLY A 783 -116.73 -84.50 -23.59
N ASP A 784 -116.12 -85.57 -23.06
CA ASP A 784 -116.81 -86.76 -22.52
C ASP A 784 -117.89 -86.43 -21.47
N ALA A 785 -117.75 -85.31 -20.77
CA ALA A 785 -118.67 -84.87 -19.71
C ALA A 785 -119.96 -84.19 -20.23
N CYS A 786 -120.00 -83.80 -21.51
CA CYS A 786 -121.09 -83.06 -22.12
C CYS A 786 -121.50 -83.56 -23.52
N ASP A 787 -120.80 -84.56 -24.05
CA ASP A 787 -121.25 -85.34 -25.19
C ASP A 787 -122.38 -86.30 -24.78
N ASN A 788 -123.37 -86.51 -25.65
CA ASN A 788 -124.42 -87.52 -25.45
C ASN A 788 -124.14 -88.88 -26.12
N CYS A 789 -122.92 -89.07 -26.65
CA CYS A 789 -122.38 -90.26 -27.29
C CYS A 789 -120.85 -90.39 -27.11
N ASP A 790 -120.34 -90.46 -25.88
CA ASP A 790 -118.92 -90.46 -25.44
C ASP A 790 -117.97 -91.54 -26.04
N PHE A 791 -118.43 -92.33 -27.03
CA PHE A 791 -117.60 -93.22 -27.85
C PHE A 791 -117.97 -93.24 -29.36
N VAL A 792 -118.89 -92.38 -29.83
CA VAL A 792 -119.48 -92.41 -31.18
C VAL A 792 -119.74 -91.00 -31.73
N TYR A 793 -118.83 -90.53 -32.58
CA TYR A 793 -118.90 -89.25 -33.32
C TYR A 793 -120.32 -88.85 -33.75
N ASN A 794 -120.81 -87.75 -33.17
CA ASN A 794 -122.20 -87.29 -33.23
C ASN A 794 -122.35 -85.79 -33.50
N TRP A 795 -121.35 -84.94 -33.15
CA TRP A 795 -121.09 -83.47 -33.23
C TRP A 795 -122.21 -82.44 -33.20
N ARG A 796 -123.38 -82.79 -33.68
CA ARG A 796 -124.61 -82.02 -33.59
C ARG A 796 -125.31 -82.23 -32.25
N GLN A 797 -124.77 -83.11 -31.38
CA GLN A 797 -125.36 -83.54 -30.12
C GLN A 797 -126.87 -83.82 -30.23
N THR A 798 -127.30 -84.36 -31.38
CA THR A 798 -128.72 -84.40 -31.74
C THR A 798 -129.37 -85.56 -31.02
N ASP A 799 -130.25 -85.24 -30.10
CA ASP A 799 -131.10 -86.15 -29.35
C ASP A 799 -132.55 -85.81 -29.76
N THR A 800 -133.16 -86.67 -30.59
CA THR A 800 -134.46 -86.38 -31.21
C THR A 800 -135.65 -86.58 -30.27
N ASP A 801 -135.55 -87.43 -29.22
CA ASP A 801 -136.66 -87.71 -28.29
C ASP A 801 -136.42 -87.28 -26.82
N HIS A 802 -135.21 -86.78 -26.52
CA HIS A 802 -134.77 -86.06 -25.33
C HIS A 802 -134.60 -86.96 -24.09
N ASP A 803 -134.00 -88.13 -24.29
CA ASP A 803 -133.69 -89.11 -23.25
C ASP A 803 -132.31 -88.87 -22.58
N GLY A 804 -131.38 -88.18 -23.27
CA GLY A 804 -130.01 -87.92 -22.83
C GLY A 804 -128.94 -88.70 -23.58
N ILE A 805 -129.31 -89.61 -24.48
CA ILE A 805 -128.43 -90.35 -25.39
C ILE A 805 -128.64 -89.82 -26.82
N GLY A 806 -127.58 -89.60 -27.58
CA GLY A 806 -127.70 -89.03 -28.93
C GLY A 806 -128.21 -89.99 -30.01
N ASP A 807 -128.84 -89.45 -31.05
CA ASP A 807 -129.34 -90.14 -32.26
C ASP A 807 -128.28 -91.01 -32.98
N ALA A 808 -126.99 -90.82 -32.67
CA ALA A 808 -125.87 -91.58 -33.22
C ALA A 808 -125.55 -92.86 -32.40
N CYS A 809 -125.95 -92.91 -31.13
CA CYS A 809 -125.57 -93.93 -30.16
C CYS A 809 -126.73 -94.51 -29.32
N ASP A 810 -127.99 -94.13 -29.57
CA ASP A 810 -129.18 -94.91 -29.21
C ASP A 810 -129.59 -95.95 -30.30
N PRO A 811 -129.02 -97.18 -30.25
CA PRO A 811 -129.68 -98.36 -30.83
C PRO A 811 -129.67 -99.65 -29.96
#